data_AF-A0A8H7M0V5-F1
#
_entry.id   AF-A0A8H7M0V5-F1
#
_cell.length_a   1.000
_cell.length_b   1.000
_cell.length_c   1.000
_cell.angle_alpha   90.00
_cell.angle_beta   90.00
_cell.angle_gamma   90.00
#
_symmetry.space_group_name_H-M   'P 1'
#
loop_
_entity.id
_entity.type
_entity.pdbx_description
1 polymer ?
#
loop_
_entity_poly.entity_id
_entity_poly.type
_entity_poly.pdbx_seq_one_letter_code
_entity_poly.pdbx_strand_id
1 'polypeptide(L)'
;MNIPEEATEHDLPDYLLFDGTTRGWQGVRTAVKVMTLPEYRKMGMRHLSICAAETFKDQIDRRHIYSLMVCGTEATFVRFDRAGILYSSAIDLCKNAETFIRAFTSLMILDRVDEGYDPYFSTKLDSNGSIVYYLDLPIESGHPLLAATHVNSSTRKFQVKGVIYRHPEIAGNGTTVLRLCEVLKPIRREIKPKPRRGKGKKKRVEPIPVEEEQEERIGDTSYILKIAWRDTEALKEADIYEEVDGMYGLVQYIWARDIPRPCTCTEPEAECPTCVVEIAHIDGLETCDDLASIQFPEVSDNDGENKEGSKLDTSQYRPAPIKRRHYIYSYGLMSSVGVPLETAENPKQFMNAMLDAILGYWRLFNLGYIHRDISEGNILMLEPGQKFVWREWENPGFELSDIEDEDLRQSEEKLRKVIAELDRDPVGVLIDYDLCVRHSADTPVETKSETEFHACRKRPRDTPLTPCKRQRRDLTKCYSFRDTSEPPGDGSTRGIDIDYRVGTSSFMSASALGSTYGKPYRHSYLDDIESFFWSIYLLTVSHAGNNGLNEYQDEEIKMFDDPSMKKLAGYKAETLSDRKNIFNRLGLYENKWAYSAAFSTALFELEDFVRETWEEEDPGMTPAEAFDRVTTTLLDAISNPHEPRQ
;
A
#
# COMPACT_ATOMS: atom_id res chain seq x y z
N MET A 1 -26.33 -13.37 -13.29
CA MET A 1 -25.22 -12.58 -12.70
C MET A 1 -25.50 -12.53 -11.21
N ASN A 2 -24.49 -12.68 -10.36
CA ASN A 2 -24.71 -12.49 -8.92
C ASN A 2 -24.94 -11.00 -8.71
N ILE A 3 -26.09 -10.67 -8.13
CA ILE A 3 -26.41 -9.30 -7.72
C ILE A 3 -25.50 -9.00 -6.53
N PRO A 4 -24.87 -7.81 -6.44
CA PRO A 4 -24.09 -7.42 -5.27
C PRO A 4 -24.93 -7.58 -4.00
N GLU A 5 -24.32 -8.04 -2.90
CA GLU A 5 -25.04 -8.38 -1.67
C GLU A 5 -25.84 -7.20 -1.09
N GLU A 6 -25.41 -5.97 -1.37
CA GLU A 6 -26.04 -4.71 -0.93
C GLU A 6 -26.93 -4.03 -1.99
N ALA A 7 -27.05 -4.62 -3.19
CA ALA A 7 -27.80 -4.02 -4.30
C ALA A 7 -29.13 -4.76 -4.54
N THR A 8 -30.19 -4.00 -4.79
CA THR A 8 -31.44 -4.55 -5.33
C THR A 8 -31.37 -4.63 -6.85
N GLU A 9 -32.27 -5.41 -7.48
CA GLU A 9 -32.36 -5.50 -8.95
C GLU A 9 -32.57 -4.11 -9.61
N HIS A 10 -33.14 -3.14 -8.87
CA HIS A 10 -33.35 -1.77 -9.32
C HIS A 10 -32.09 -0.89 -9.29
N ASP A 11 -31.11 -1.23 -8.45
CA ASP A 11 -29.83 -0.52 -8.33
C ASP A 11 -28.86 -0.89 -9.46
N LEU A 12 -29.15 -1.97 -10.18
CA LEU A 12 -28.33 -2.42 -11.31
C LEU A 12 -28.47 -1.49 -12.54
N PRO A 13 -27.44 -1.41 -13.38
CA PRO A 13 -27.53 -0.73 -14.66
C PRO A 13 -28.53 -1.44 -15.60
N ASP A 14 -29.26 -0.66 -16.40
CA ASP A 14 -30.23 -1.17 -17.37
C ASP A 14 -29.56 -2.00 -18.48
N TYR A 15 -28.33 -1.62 -18.84
CA TYR A 15 -27.53 -2.39 -19.79
C TYR A 15 -26.09 -2.55 -19.32
N LEU A 16 -25.56 -3.76 -19.50
CA LEU A 16 -24.15 -4.09 -19.37
C LEU A 16 -23.63 -4.54 -20.73
N LEU A 17 -22.57 -3.89 -21.20
CA LEU A 17 -21.86 -4.31 -22.42
C LEU A 17 -20.63 -5.12 -22.02
N PHE A 18 -20.46 -6.29 -22.66
CA PHE A 18 -19.37 -7.21 -22.36
C PHE A 18 -18.31 -7.23 -23.46
N ASP A 19 -17.08 -7.59 -23.09
CA ASP A 19 -15.93 -7.79 -23.98
C ASP A 19 -16.06 -9.01 -24.91
N GLY A 20 -17.04 -9.87 -24.67
CA GLY A 20 -17.31 -11.09 -25.44
C GLY A 20 -16.60 -12.35 -24.91
N THR A 21 -15.73 -12.21 -23.90
CA THR A 21 -14.96 -13.32 -23.31
C THR A 21 -15.75 -13.99 -22.20
N THR A 22 -16.33 -13.22 -21.28
CA THR A 22 -17.12 -13.73 -20.15
C THR A 22 -18.42 -12.96 -19.97
N ARG A 23 -19.45 -13.63 -19.44
CA ARG A 23 -20.78 -13.03 -19.14
C ARG A 23 -20.95 -12.68 -17.65
N GLY A 24 -19.86 -12.33 -16.98
CA GLY A 24 -19.83 -11.88 -15.58
C GLY A 24 -19.14 -10.52 -15.46
N TRP A 25 -18.98 -10.02 -14.23
CA TRP A 25 -18.30 -8.76 -13.93
C TRP A 25 -16.88 -8.70 -14.50
N GLN A 26 -16.19 -9.84 -14.59
CA GLN A 26 -14.89 -9.98 -15.25
C GLN A 26 -14.87 -9.57 -16.74
N GLY A 27 -16.02 -9.60 -17.42
CA GLY A 27 -16.15 -9.24 -18.84
C GLY A 27 -16.86 -7.91 -19.08
N VAL A 28 -17.26 -7.19 -18.04
CA VAL A 28 -17.98 -5.91 -18.18
C VAL A 28 -17.04 -4.84 -18.75
N ARG A 29 -17.42 -4.26 -19.89
CA ARG A 29 -16.68 -3.20 -20.57
C ARG A 29 -17.16 -1.81 -20.16
N THR A 30 -18.48 -1.63 -20.15
CA THR A 30 -19.18 -0.39 -19.79
C THR A 30 -20.59 -0.69 -19.30
N ALA A 31 -21.14 0.19 -18.47
CA ALA A 31 -22.53 0.14 -18.03
C ALA A 31 -23.34 1.31 -18.57
N VAL A 32 -24.64 1.09 -18.75
CA VAL A 32 -25.60 2.12 -19.13
C VAL A 32 -26.73 2.16 -18.11
N LYS A 33 -27.00 3.34 -17.55
CA LYS A 33 -28.16 3.58 -16.68
C LYS A 33 -29.11 4.56 -17.35
N VAL A 34 -30.39 4.24 -17.37
CA VAL A 34 -31.47 5.08 -17.89
C VAL A 34 -32.37 5.47 -16.72
N MET A 35 -32.56 6.77 -16.53
CA MET A 35 -33.42 7.37 -15.52
C MET A 35 -34.55 8.14 -16.21
N THR A 36 -35.76 8.09 -15.66
CA THR A 36 -36.92 8.70 -16.33
C THR A 36 -36.86 10.24 -16.42
N LEU A 37 -36.22 10.89 -15.45
CA LEU A 37 -36.21 12.35 -15.31
C LEU A 37 -34.78 12.94 -15.22
N PRO A 38 -34.54 14.14 -15.75
CA PRO A 38 -33.26 14.85 -15.63
C PRO A 38 -32.77 15.03 -14.18
N GLU A 39 -33.69 15.20 -13.24
CA GLU A 39 -33.41 15.42 -11.81
C GLU A 39 -32.81 14.18 -11.12
N TYR A 40 -32.87 13.01 -11.74
CA TYR A 40 -32.31 11.77 -11.17
C TYR A 40 -30.82 11.55 -11.47
N ARG A 41 -30.11 12.56 -11.98
CA ARG A 41 -28.69 12.46 -12.35
C ARG A 41 -27.81 11.89 -11.23
N LYS A 42 -28.02 12.33 -9.99
CA LYS A 42 -27.24 11.86 -8.83
C LYS A 42 -27.52 10.39 -8.48
N MET A 43 -28.79 9.98 -8.58
CA MET A 43 -29.19 8.58 -8.39
C MET A 43 -28.62 7.69 -9.50
N GLY A 44 -28.65 8.16 -10.75
CA GLY A 44 -28.00 7.46 -11.86
C GLY A 44 -26.50 7.28 -11.67
N MET A 45 -25.79 8.30 -11.17
CA MET A 45 -24.37 8.21 -10.81
C MET A 45 -24.10 7.19 -9.70
N ARG A 46 -24.97 7.10 -8.68
CA ARG A 46 -24.88 6.06 -7.64
C ARG A 46 -25.00 4.65 -8.19
N HIS A 47 -26.00 4.41 -9.04
CA HIS A 47 -26.18 3.09 -9.64
C HIS A 47 -24.96 2.70 -10.49
N LEU A 48 -24.40 3.67 -11.23
CA LEU A 48 -23.18 3.45 -11.99
C LEU A 48 -21.94 3.27 -11.09
N SER A 49 -21.87 3.88 -9.90
CA SER A 49 -20.75 3.68 -8.97
C SER A 49 -20.75 2.26 -8.39
N ILE A 50 -21.93 1.67 -8.12
CA ILE A 50 -22.02 0.26 -7.70
C ILE A 50 -21.43 -0.65 -8.79
N CYS A 51 -21.80 -0.43 -10.05
CA CYS A 51 -21.22 -1.17 -11.18
C CYS A 51 -19.70 -0.96 -11.30
N ALA A 52 -19.21 0.26 -11.07
CA ALA A 52 -17.79 0.54 -11.10
C ALA A 52 -17.05 -0.19 -9.95
N ALA A 53 -17.61 -0.22 -8.74
CA ALA A 53 -17.06 -0.96 -7.61
C ALA A 53 -16.93 -2.47 -7.92
N GLU A 54 -17.98 -3.09 -8.45
CA GLU A 54 -17.95 -4.52 -8.82
C GLU A 54 -16.96 -4.80 -9.96
N THR A 55 -16.88 -3.90 -10.95
CA THR A 55 -15.90 -4.01 -12.02
C THR A 55 -14.47 -3.93 -11.46
N PHE A 56 -14.20 -2.93 -10.61
CA PHE A 56 -12.91 -2.81 -9.95
C PHE A 56 -12.66 -3.94 -8.97
N LYS A 57 -13.66 -4.64 -8.43
CA LYS A 57 -13.45 -5.81 -7.58
C LYS A 57 -12.99 -7.02 -8.40
N ASP A 58 -13.65 -7.27 -9.53
CA ASP A 58 -13.45 -8.50 -10.33
C ASP A 58 -12.41 -8.39 -11.45
N GLN A 59 -12.05 -7.17 -11.88
CA GLN A 59 -11.04 -6.91 -12.92
C GLN A 59 -9.77 -6.32 -12.29
N ILE A 60 -8.76 -7.17 -12.02
CA ILE A 60 -7.48 -6.75 -11.39
C ILE A 60 -6.63 -5.84 -12.28
N ASP A 61 -6.88 -5.87 -13.58
CA ASP A 61 -6.20 -5.10 -14.62
C ASP A 61 -6.94 -3.81 -15.00
N ARG A 62 -7.97 -3.40 -14.24
CA ARG A 62 -8.77 -2.20 -14.56
C ARG A 62 -8.33 -0.96 -13.78
N ARG A 63 -7.90 0.08 -14.50
CA ARG A 63 -7.44 1.39 -13.99
C ARG A 63 -8.55 2.44 -13.91
N HIS A 64 -9.47 2.43 -14.88
CA HIS A 64 -10.66 3.28 -14.92
C HIS A 64 -11.77 2.60 -15.74
N ILE A 65 -13.02 3.02 -15.58
CA ILE A 65 -14.15 2.55 -16.39
C ILE A 65 -15.00 3.73 -16.88
N TYR A 66 -15.39 3.67 -18.14
CA TYR A 66 -16.40 4.55 -18.72
C TYR A 66 -17.79 3.92 -18.60
N SER A 67 -18.79 4.77 -18.38
CA SER A 67 -20.19 4.43 -18.28
C SER A 67 -21.03 5.51 -18.97
N LEU A 68 -22.27 5.16 -19.32
CA LEU A 68 -23.24 6.07 -19.92
C LEU A 68 -24.45 6.21 -19.00
N MET A 69 -24.89 7.44 -18.78
CA MET A 69 -26.12 7.75 -18.09
C MET A 69 -27.06 8.50 -19.03
N VAL A 70 -28.34 8.13 -19.05
CA VAL A 70 -29.38 8.84 -19.80
C VAL A 70 -30.48 9.24 -18.83
N CYS A 71 -30.71 10.54 -18.63
CA CYS A 71 -31.75 11.07 -17.75
C CYS A 71 -32.76 11.86 -18.58
N GLY A 72 -33.99 11.34 -18.74
CA GLY A 72 -34.96 11.91 -19.67
C GLY A 72 -34.43 11.92 -21.11
N THR A 73 -34.15 13.11 -21.66
CA THR A 73 -33.54 13.27 -23.00
C THR A 73 -32.06 13.61 -22.96
N GLU A 74 -31.42 13.62 -21.79
CA GLU A 74 -30.03 14.04 -21.61
C GLU A 74 -29.10 12.84 -21.42
N ALA A 75 -28.11 12.68 -22.30
CA ALA A 75 -27.05 11.69 -22.16
C ALA A 75 -25.80 12.32 -21.55
N THR A 76 -25.17 11.63 -20.60
CA THR A 76 -23.94 12.03 -19.90
C THR A 76 -22.98 10.86 -19.88
N PHE A 77 -21.75 11.08 -20.35
CA PHE A 77 -20.67 10.10 -20.24
C PHE A 77 -20.00 10.28 -18.89
N VAL A 78 -19.76 9.17 -18.20
CA VAL A 78 -19.21 9.13 -16.84
C VAL A 78 -17.95 8.28 -16.86
N ARG A 79 -16.88 8.73 -16.20
CA ARG A 79 -15.66 7.97 -15.96
C ARG A 79 -15.46 7.83 -14.46
N PHE A 80 -15.25 6.61 -14.01
CA PHE A 80 -14.81 6.29 -12.67
C PHE A 80 -13.32 5.95 -12.70
N ASP A 81 -12.54 6.62 -11.86
CA ASP A 81 -11.14 6.30 -11.62
C ASP A 81 -10.82 6.50 -10.12
N ARG A 82 -9.55 6.30 -9.75
CA ARG A 82 -9.11 6.39 -8.34
C ARG A 82 -9.17 7.80 -7.74
N ALA A 83 -9.25 8.86 -8.54
CA ALA A 83 -9.49 10.22 -8.05
C ALA A 83 -10.99 10.58 -7.95
N GLY A 84 -11.89 9.62 -8.20
CA GLY A 84 -13.34 9.81 -8.12
C GLY A 84 -14.00 9.89 -9.50
N ILE A 85 -15.09 10.66 -9.61
CA ILE A 85 -15.96 10.63 -10.79
C ILE A 85 -15.69 11.85 -11.70
N LEU A 86 -15.52 11.60 -12.99
CA LEU A 86 -15.49 12.60 -14.04
C LEU A 86 -16.71 12.42 -14.94
N TYR A 87 -17.31 13.51 -15.42
CA TYR A 87 -18.42 13.39 -16.34
C TYR A 87 -18.48 14.53 -17.36
N SER A 88 -19.07 14.24 -18.51
CA SER A 88 -19.27 15.22 -19.58
C SER A 88 -20.42 16.17 -19.26
N SER A 89 -20.49 17.30 -19.96
CA SER A 89 -21.73 18.06 -20.03
C SER A 89 -22.86 17.20 -20.63
N ALA A 90 -24.10 17.51 -20.25
CA ALA A 90 -25.28 16.81 -20.71
C ALA A 90 -25.54 17.06 -22.20
N ILE A 91 -25.75 15.99 -22.96
CA ILE A 91 -26.08 16.03 -24.39
C ILE A 91 -27.58 15.77 -24.55
N ASP A 92 -28.33 16.80 -24.94
CA ASP A 92 -29.73 16.65 -25.32
C ASP A 92 -29.85 15.80 -26.60
N LEU A 93 -30.36 14.58 -26.47
CA LEU A 93 -30.51 13.61 -27.54
C LEU A 93 -31.48 14.06 -28.64
N CYS A 94 -32.45 14.92 -28.32
CA CYS A 94 -33.40 15.44 -29.30
C CYS A 94 -32.81 16.58 -30.14
N LYS A 95 -31.89 17.36 -29.55
CA LYS A 95 -31.25 18.50 -30.24
C LYS A 95 -29.92 18.15 -30.89
N ASN A 96 -29.14 17.27 -30.27
CA ASN A 96 -27.72 17.02 -30.58
C ASN A 96 -27.41 15.54 -30.81
N ALA A 97 -28.32 14.80 -31.45
CA ALA A 97 -28.18 13.36 -31.70
C ALA A 97 -26.86 12.99 -32.41
N GLU A 98 -26.39 13.79 -33.37
CA GLU A 98 -25.13 13.52 -34.08
C GLU A 98 -23.92 13.55 -33.12
N THR A 99 -23.88 14.51 -32.20
CA THR A 99 -22.83 14.60 -31.17
C THR A 99 -22.84 13.37 -30.28
N PHE A 100 -24.02 12.92 -29.84
CA PHE A 100 -24.16 11.69 -29.05
C PHE A 100 -23.69 10.46 -29.83
N ILE A 101 -24.14 10.27 -31.07
CA ILE A 101 -23.76 9.12 -31.90
C ILE A 101 -22.25 9.07 -32.08
N ARG A 102 -21.60 10.22 -32.34
CA ARG A 102 -20.15 10.30 -32.46
C ARG A 102 -19.46 9.91 -31.15
N ALA A 103 -19.88 10.49 -30.02
CA ALA A 103 -19.28 10.19 -28.72
C ALA A 103 -19.46 8.71 -28.32
N PHE A 104 -20.67 8.16 -28.51
CA PHE A 104 -20.97 6.77 -28.21
C PHE A 104 -20.18 5.82 -29.12
N THR A 105 -20.06 6.13 -30.41
CA THR A 105 -19.24 5.35 -31.34
C THR A 105 -17.78 5.38 -30.92
N SER A 106 -17.23 6.54 -30.53
CA SER A 106 -15.87 6.66 -30.02
C SER A 106 -15.64 5.78 -28.79
N LEU A 107 -16.58 5.73 -27.85
CA LEU A 107 -16.51 4.85 -26.69
C LEU A 107 -16.47 3.36 -27.09
N MET A 108 -17.22 2.97 -28.13
CA MET A 108 -17.28 1.58 -28.59
C MET A 108 -16.05 1.10 -29.36
N ILE A 109 -15.20 2.01 -29.85
CA ILE A 109 -14.01 1.68 -30.65
C ILE A 109 -12.68 1.94 -29.92
N LEU A 110 -12.72 2.31 -28.64
CA LEU A 110 -11.52 2.46 -27.82
C LEU A 110 -10.70 1.16 -27.84
N ASP A 111 -9.38 1.30 -27.78
CA ASP A 111 -8.51 0.15 -27.54
C ASP A 111 -8.55 -0.23 -26.05
N ARG A 112 -7.97 -1.39 -25.70
CA ARG A 112 -7.98 -1.88 -24.31
C ARG A 112 -7.32 -0.89 -23.34
N VAL A 113 -6.26 -0.20 -23.76
CA VAL A 113 -5.52 0.69 -22.88
C VAL A 113 -6.36 1.93 -22.57
N ASP A 114 -6.99 2.51 -23.59
CA ASP A 114 -7.87 3.66 -23.48
C ASP A 114 -9.15 3.32 -22.72
N GLU A 115 -9.68 2.10 -22.85
CA GLU A 115 -10.80 1.58 -22.03
C GLU A 115 -10.48 1.48 -20.54
N GLY A 116 -9.20 1.54 -20.19
CA GLY A 116 -8.69 1.50 -18.83
C GLY A 116 -8.10 0.16 -18.43
N TYR A 117 -7.87 -0.78 -19.35
CA TYR A 117 -7.09 -1.97 -19.04
C TYR A 117 -5.60 -1.64 -18.93
N ASP A 118 -4.91 -2.37 -18.07
CA ASP A 118 -3.49 -2.28 -17.86
C ASP A 118 -2.74 -3.10 -18.94
N PRO A 119 -1.82 -2.48 -19.71
CA PRO A 119 -1.11 -3.17 -20.78
C PRO A 119 -0.11 -4.23 -20.29
N TYR A 120 0.29 -4.21 -19.01
CA TYR A 120 1.17 -5.26 -18.44
C TYR A 120 0.41 -6.57 -18.22
N PHE A 121 -0.91 -6.53 -18.17
CA PHE A 121 -1.74 -7.71 -17.97
C PHE A 121 -2.15 -8.35 -19.29
N SER A 122 -2.11 -9.69 -19.30
CA SER A 122 -2.76 -10.50 -20.31
C SER A 122 -3.60 -11.59 -19.66
N THR A 123 -4.63 -12.04 -20.35
CA THR A 123 -5.57 -13.05 -19.85
C THR A 123 -5.60 -14.27 -20.78
N LYS A 124 -5.79 -15.45 -20.19
CA LYS A 124 -6.12 -16.68 -20.91
C LYS A 124 -7.25 -17.41 -20.18
N LEU A 125 -8.07 -18.14 -20.92
CA LEU A 125 -9.04 -19.05 -20.32
C LEU A 125 -8.34 -20.36 -19.96
N ASP A 126 -8.56 -20.86 -18.75
CA ASP A 126 -8.15 -22.20 -18.37
C ASP A 126 -9.11 -23.27 -18.94
N SER A 127 -8.83 -24.54 -18.66
CA SER A 127 -9.67 -25.67 -19.10
C SER A 127 -11.10 -25.63 -18.55
N ASN A 128 -11.35 -24.86 -17.49
CA ASN A 128 -12.65 -24.69 -16.85
C ASN A 128 -13.40 -23.46 -17.37
N GLY A 129 -12.80 -22.69 -18.28
CA GLY A 129 -13.35 -21.44 -18.80
C GLY A 129 -13.20 -20.24 -17.84
N SER A 130 -12.34 -20.36 -16.82
CA SER A 130 -12.02 -19.27 -15.90
C SER A 130 -10.87 -18.42 -16.43
N ILE A 131 -10.91 -17.11 -16.15
CA ILE A 131 -9.83 -16.21 -16.53
C ILE A 131 -8.61 -16.42 -15.63
N VAL A 132 -7.46 -16.62 -16.26
CA VAL A 132 -6.13 -16.63 -15.63
C VAL A 132 -5.34 -15.42 -16.11
N TYR A 133 -4.87 -14.63 -15.17
CA TYR A 133 -4.09 -13.43 -15.43
C TYR A 133 -2.59 -13.73 -15.49
N TYR A 134 -1.90 -13.02 -16.37
CA TYR A 134 -0.45 -13.04 -16.53
C TYR A 134 0.08 -11.60 -16.58
N LEU A 135 1.32 -11.40 -16.15
CA LEU A 135 2.04 -10.13 -16.28
C LEU A 135 3.37 -10.29 -17.00
N ASP A 136 3.71 -9.36 -17.88
CA ASP A 136 5.01 -9.28 -18.53
C ASP A 136 5.81 -8.08 -18.01
N LEU A 137 6.65 -8.30 -17.00
CA LEU A 137 7.39 -7.21 -16.32
C LEU A 137 8.82 -7.08 -16.87
N PRO A 138 9.31 -5.84 -17.11
CA PRO A 138 10.69 -5.60 -17.53
C PRO A 138 11.59 -5.70 -16.30
N ILE A 139 12.42 -6.74 -16.23
CA ILE A 139 13.33 -6.93 -15.09
C ILE A 139 14.76 -6.71 -15.57
N GLU A 140 15.42 -5.73 -14.97
CA GLU A 140 16.82 -5.39 -15.28
C GLU A 140 17.77 -6.50 -14.83
N SER A 141 18.72 -6.84 -15.71
CA SER A 141 19.73 -7.88 -15.49
C SER A 141 20.77 -7.58 -14.39
N GLY A 142 20.60 -6.50 -13.62
CA GLY A 142 21.54 -6.04 -12.58
C GLY A 142 21.34 -6.67 -11.19
N HIS A 143 20.18 -7.26 -10.90
CA HIS A 143 19.93 -7.89 -9.60
C HIS A 143 20.77 -9.19 -9.47
N PRO A 144 21.38 -9.52 -8.32
CA PRO A 144 22.28 -10.69 -8.20
C PRO A 144 21.63 -12.05 -8.55
N LEU A 145 20.29 -12.14 -8.52
CA LEU A 145 19.53 -13.31 -9.02
C LEU A 145 19.68 -13.54 -10.53
N LEU A 146 20.11 -12.53 -11.30
CA LEU A 146 20.07 -12.50 -12.77
C LEU A 146 21.45 -12.57 -13.42
N ALA A 147 22.53 -12.48 -12.65
CA ALA A 147 23.91 -12.56 -13.15
C ALA A 147 24.26 -13.93 -13.77
N ALA A 148 23.41 -14.95 -13.58
CA ALA A 148 23.59 -16.27 -14.17
C ALA A 148 23.08 -16.41 -15.63
N THR A 149 22.37 -15.40 -16.16
CA THR A 149 21.79 -15.48 -17.51
C THR A 149 22.10 -14.22 -18.33
N HIS A 150 23.17 -14.28 -19.13
CA HIS A 150 23.48 -13.29 -20.16
C HIS A 150 22.36 -13.21 -21.22
N VAL A 151 21.47 -12.21 -21.20
CA VAL A 151 20.82 -11.58 -22.39
C VAL A 151 20.23 -10.21 -22.00
N ASN A 152 20.33 -9.22 -22.91
CA ASN A 152 19.58 -7.94 -22.97
C ASN A 152 18.21 -7.92 -22.27
N SER A 153 17.85 -6.79 -21.66
CA SER A 153 16.55 -6.45 -21.03
C SER A 153 15.45 -7.51 -21.24
N SER A 154 15.44 -8.53 -20.39
CA SER A 154 14.51 -9.65 -20.55
C SER A 154 13.21 -9.34 -19.82
N THR A 155 12.11 -9.20 -20.55
CA THR A 155 10.79 -9.29 -19.92
C THR A 155 10.62 -10.67 -19.30
N ARG A 156 10.19 -10.69 -18.03
CA ARG A 156 9.85 -11.90 -17.30
C ARG A 156 8.34 -12.00 -17.20
N LYS A 157 7.83 -13.19 -17.48
CA LYS A 157 6.41 -13.48 -17.50
C LYS A 157 6.02 -14.11 -16.18
N PHE A 158 4.94 -13.64 -15.58
CA PHE A 158 4.42 -14.11 -14.31
C PHE A 158 2.97 -14.54 -14.49
N GLN A 159 2.56 -15.59 -13.80
CA GLN A 159 1.16 -15.98 -13.66
C GLN A 159 0.66 -15.51 -12.30
N VAL A 160 -0.52 -14.89 -12.27
CA VAL A 160 -1.21 -14.54 -11.02
C VAL A 160 -1.78 -15.82 -10.41
N LYS A 161 -1.33 -16.14 -9.20
CA LYS A 161 -1.82 -17.30 -8.43
C LYS A 161 -2.99 -16.97 -7.54
N GLY A 162 -3.06 -15.74 -7.04
CA GLY A 162 -4.13 -15.28 -6.19
C GLY A 162 -4.04 -13.79 -5.90
N VAL A 163 -5.18 -13.21 -5.54
CA VAL A 163 -5.28 -11.87 -4.98
C VAL A 163 -5.19 -12.01 -3.47
N ILE A 164 -4.15 -11.42 -2.87
CA ILE A 164 -3.94 -11.45 -1.41
C ILE A 164 -4.79 -10.37 -0.76
N TYR A 165 -4.70 -9.16 -1.29
CA TYR A 165 -5.43 -8.00 -0.79
C TYR A 165 -5.88 -7.13 -1.95
N ARG A 166 -7.04 -6.50 -1.79
CA ARG A 166 -7.54 -5.48 -2.69
C ARG A 166 -8.35 -4.46 -1.93
N HIS A 167 -7.98 -3.19 -2.08
CA HIS A 167 -8.72 -2.10 -1.47
C HIS A 167 -10.16 -2.04 -2.02
N PRO A 168 -11.18 -2.06 -1.16
CA PRO A 168 -12.58 -2.18 -1.58
C PRO A 168 -13.14 -0.87 -2.15
N GLU A 169 -12.63 0.28 -1.71
CA GLU A 169 -13.14 1.57 -2.17
C GLU A 169 -12.74 1.86 -3.62
N ILE A 170 -13.62 2.60 -4.32
CA ILE A 170 -13.40 3.03 -5.70
C ILE A 170 -12.27 4.07 -5.77
N ALA A 171 -12.27 5.04 -4.86
CA ALA A 171 -11.32 6.14 -4.84
C ALA A 171 -10.17 5.92 -3.82
N GLY A 172 -9.09 6.69 -3.95
CA GLY A 172 -7.89 6.59 -3.11
C GLY A 172 -6.78 5.74 -3.73
N ASN A 173 -5.83 5.29 -2.91
CA ASN A 173 -4.62 4.62 -3.40
C ASN A 173 -4.90 3.28 -4.11
N GLY A 174 -6.05 2.65 -3.82
CA GLY A 174 -6.55 1.52 -4.60
C GLY A 174 -5.64 0.29 -4.61
N THR A 175 -4.88 0.09 -3.54
CA THR A 175 -3.83 -0.92 -3.41
C THR A 175 -4.34 -2.32 -3.75
N THR A 176 -3.60 -3.03 -4.60
CA THR A 176 -3.86 -4.43 -4.98
C THR A 176 -2.57 -5.21 -4.78
N VAL A 177 -2.64 -6.30 -4.01
CA VAL A 177 -1.50 -7.17 -3.71
C VAL A 177 -1.77 -8.55 -4.29
N LEU A 178 -0.87 -9.02 -5.15
CA LEU A 178 -1.01 -10.27 -5.89
C LEU A 178 0.12 -11.24 -5.54
N ARG A 179 -0.22 -12.52 -5.39
CA ARG A 179 0.78 -13.60 -5.38
C ARG A 179 1.05 -14.04 -6.81
N LEU A 180 2.32 -14.02 -7.21
CA LEU A 180 2.76 -14.39 -8.55
C LEU A 180 3.68 -15.62 -8.52
N CYS A 181 3.69 -16.39 -9.60
CA CYS A 181 4.75 -17.35 -9.89
C CYS A 181 5.34 -17.06 -11.28
N GLU A 182 6.65 -17.18 -11.42
CA GLU A 182 7.31 -17.00 -12.71
C GLU A 182 6.91 -18.11 -13.70
N VAL A 183 6.71 -17.73 -14.96
CA VAL A 183 6.51 -18.64 -16.09
C VAL A 183 7.86 -18.88 -16.76
N LEU A 184 8.40 -20.07 -16.60
CA LEU A 184 9.69 -20.48 -17.15
C LEU A 184 9.55 -20.80 -18.64
N LYS A 185 10.41 -20.20 -19.45
CA LYS A 185 10.49 -20.46 -20.89
C LYS A 185 10.90 -21.92 -21.14
N PRO A 186 10.36 -22.56 -22.19
CA PRO A 186 10.65 -23.96 -22.45
C PRO A 186 12.11 -24.19 -22.86
N ILE A 187 12.71 -25.24 -22.32
CA ILE A 187 14.08 -25.64 -22.64
C ILE A 187 14.06 -26.30 -24.02
N ARG A 188 14.63 -25.64 -25.03
CA ARG A 188 14.84 -26.25 -26.35
C ARG A 188 15.84 -27.40 -26.23
N ARG A 189 15.38 -28.64 -26.43
CA ARG A 189 16.26 -29.82 -26.53
C ARG A 189 16.40 -30.23 -27.99
N GLU A 190 17.61 -30.10 -28.54
CA GLU A 190 17.93 -30.70 -29.84
C GLU A 190 17.97 -32.23 -29.71
N ILE A 191 16.94 -32.91 -30.21
CA ILE A 191 16.95 -34.37 -30.31
C ILE A 191 17.80 -34.78 -31.51
N LYS A 192 19.03 -35.28 -31.27
CA LYS A 192 19.83 -35.89 -32.33
C LYS A 192 19.13 -37.15 -32.86
N PRO A 193 18.83 -37.25 -34.17
CA PRO A 193 18.13 -38.40 -34.71
C PRO A 193 18.99 -39.68 -34.56
N LYS A 194 18.39 -40.78 -34.09
CA LYS A 194 19.05 -42.09 -34.00
C LYS A 194 19.48 -42.55 -35.40
N PRO A 195 20.72 -43.05 -35.60
CA PRO A 195 21.16 -43.55 -36.90
C PRO A 195 20.35 -44.78 -37.30
N ARG A 196 19.61 -44.72 -38.41
CA ARG A 196 18.92 -45.87 -38.99
C ARG A 196 19.95 -46.87 -39.53
N ARG A 197 20.04 -48.06 -38.92
CA ARG A 197 20.78 -49.21 -39.48
C ARG A 197 19.96 -49.81 -40.64
N GLY A 198 20.26 -49.40 -41.87
CA GLY A 198 19.69 -50.00 -43.08
C GLY A 198 20.61 -49.87 -44.28
N LYS A 199 21.10 -50.99 -44.81
CA LYS A 199 21.93 -51.07 -46.02
C LYS A 199 21.05 -50.81 -47.25
N GLY A 200 21.12 -49.62 -47.83
CA GLY A 200 20.49 -49.32 -49.11
C GLY A 200 20.89 -47.95 -49.65
N LYS A 201 21.54 -47.93 -50.82
CA LYS A 201 21.94 -46.71 -51.54
C LYS A 201 20.69 -45.96 -52.03
N LYS A 202 20.18 -45.01 -51.26
CA LYS A 202 19.30 -43.93 -51.74
C LYS A 202 19.74 -42.59 -51.15
N LYS A 203 19.57 -41.54 -51.97
CA LYS A 203 20.02 -40.15 -51.81
C LYS A 203 19.79 -39.63 -50.37
N ARG A 204 20.86 -39.13 -49.75
CA ARG A 204 20.87 -38.48 -48.42
C ARG A 204 19.95 -37.25 -48.48
N VAL A 205 18.88 -37.26 -47.71
CA VAL A 205 18.20 -36.05 -47.23
C VAL A 205 18.54 -36.00 -45.75
N GLU A 206 19.20 -34.94 -45.29
CA GLU A 206 19.41 -34.73 -43.86
C GLU A 206 18.03 -34.55 -43.20
N PRO A 207 17.69 -35.35 -42.18
CA PRO A 207 16.45 -35.14 -41.46
C PRO A 207 16.51 -33.78 -40.76
N ILE A 208 15.51 -32.94 -41.05
CA ILE A 208 15.28 -31.67 -40.35
C ILE A 208 15.16 -32.00 -38.85
N PRO A 209 15.84 -31.28 -37.95
CA PRO A 209 15.64 -31.43 -36.51
C PRO A 209 14.14 -31.24 -36.20
N VAL A 210 13.54 -32.22 -35.52
CA VAL A 210 12.19 -32.04 -34.97
C VAL A 210 12.39 -31.30 -33.66
N GLU A 211 12.03 -30.01 -33.65
CA GLU A 211 11.98 -29.21 -32.43
C GLU A 211 10.72 -29.64 -31.64
N GLU A 212 10.90 -30.40 -30.56
CA GLU A 212 9.85 -30.53 -29.53
C GLU A 212 9.99 -29.33 -28.60
N GLU A 213 9.14 -28.31 -28.77
CA GLU A 213 8.96 -27.27 -27.78
C GLU A 213 8.21 -27.88 -26.58
N GLN A 214 8.84 -27.91 -25.41
CA GLN A 214 8.14 -28.22 -24.16
C GLN A 214 7.12 -27.10 -23.86
N GLU A 215 6.04 -27.39 -23.15
CA GLU A 215 5.07 -26.37 -22.73
C GLU A 215 5.69 -25.42 -21.68
N GLU A 216 5.23 -24.16 -21.66
CA GLU A 216 5.58 -23.17 -20.62
C GLU A 216 5.33 -23.80 -19.24
N ARG A 217 6.35 -23.82 -18.36
CA ARG A 217 6.22 -24.39 -17.02
C ARG A 217 6.16 -23.29 -15.98
N ILE A 218 5.22 -23.38 -15.04
CA ILE A 218 5.18 -22.48 -13.89
C ILE A 218 6.31 -22.88 -12.93
N GLY A 219 7.14 -21.93 -12.53
CA GLY A 219 8.18 -22.10 -11.53
C GLY A 219 7.60 -22.21 -10.12
N ASP A 220 8.40 -22.77 -9.21
CA ASP A 220 7.98 -22.99 -7.82
C ASP A 220 8.21 -21.75 -6.93
N THR A 221 8.92 -20.74 -7.44
CA THR A 221 9.21 -19.50 -6.70
C THR A 221 8.01 -18.57 -6.71
N SER A 222 7.58 -18.16 -5.52
CA SER A 222 6.53 -17.17 -5.32
C SER A 222 7.13 -15.76 -5.23
N TYR A 223 6.36 -14.79 -5.70
CA TYR A 223 6.64 -13.36 -5.60
C TYR A 223 5.39 -12.62 -5.18
N ILE A 224 5.56 -11.42 -4.63
CA ILE A 224 4.46 -10.52 -4.28
C ILE A 224 4.53 -9.31 -5.22
N LEU A 225 3.41 -8.95 -5.84
CA LEU A 225 3.29 -7.71 -6.60
C LEU A 225 2.30 -6.79 -5.91
N LYS A 226 2.77 -5.64 -5.45
CA LYS A 226 1.97 -4.50 -5.00
C LYS A 226 1.74 -3.56 -6.17
N ILE A 227 0.48 -3.19 -6.40
CA ILE A 227 0.06 -2.20 -7.39
C ILE A 227 -0.71 -1.12 -6.63
N ALA A 228 -0.35 0.15 -6.82
CA ALA A 228 -1.00 1.25 -6.14
C ALA A 228 -1.05 2.52 -7.00
N TRP A 229 -1.90 3.45 -6.58
CA TRP A 229 -1.96 4.83 -7.05
C TRP A 229 -1.38 5.71 -5.95
N ARG A 230 -0.16 6.21 -6.15
CA ARG A 230 0.48 7.10 -5.17
C ARG A 230 0.14 8.55 -5.47
N ASP A 231 0.01 9.36 -4.42
CA ASP A 231 -0.11 10.81 -4.60
C ASP A 231 1.16 11.36 -5.27
N THR A 232 1.01 12.32 -6.17
CA THR A 232 2.15 12.99 -6.83
C THR A 232 3.06 13.72 -5.84
N GLU A 233 2.50 14.20 -4.72
CA GLU A 233 3.22 14.94 -3.68
C GLU A 233 3.89 14.01 -2.66
N ALA A 234 3.54 12.71 -2.64
CA ALA A 234 4.12 11.72 -1.74
C ALA A 234 5.52 11.27 -2.18
N LEU A 235 6.31 10.77 -1.23
CA LEU A 235 7.57 10.10 -1.55
C LEU A 235 7.30 8.89 -2.45
N LYS A 236 8.23 8.66 -3.37
CA LYS A 236 8.15 7.53 -4.29
C LYS A 236 8.57 6.26 -3.56
N GLU A 237 7.59 5.46 -3.16
CA GLU A 237 7.79 4.18 -2.45
C GLU A 237 8.84 3.27 -3.11
N ALA A 238 8.88 3.26 -4.45
CA ALA A 238 9.88 2.52 -5.22
C ALA A 238 11.33 2.90 -4.91
N ASP A 239 11.60 4.18 -4.64
CA ASP A 239 12.93 4.67 -4.31
C ASP A 239 13.36 4.19 -2.91
N ILE A 240 12.39 4.04 -2.00
CA ILE A 240 12.63 3.50 -0.65
C ILE A 240 12.97 2.01 -0.75
N TYR A 241 12.23 1.23 -1.54
CA TYR A 241 12.56 -0.19 -1.78
C TYR A 241 13.97 -0.39 -2.32
N GLU A 242 14.40 0.46 -3.26
CA GLU A 242 15.78 0.43 -3.79
C GLU A 242 16.82 0.78 -2.73
N GLU A 243 16.55 1.78 -1.88
CA GLU A 243 17.50 2.20 -0.86
C GLU A 243 17.68 1.19 0.27
N VAL A 244 16.62 0.44 0.62
CA VAL A 244 16.62 -0.51 1.75
C VAL A 244 16.88 -1.96 1.37
N ASP A 245 17.15 -2.25 0.10
CA ASP A 245 17.31 -3.62 -0.37
C ASP A 245 18.45 -4.37 0.34
N GLY A 246 18.20 -5.64 0.66
CA GLY A 246 19.13 -6.47 1.43
C GLY A 246 19.28 -6.12 2.91
N MET A 247 18.56 -5.12 3.44
CA MET A 247 18.67 -4.74 4.85
C MET A 247 17.88 -5.69 5.77
N TYR A 248 18.40 -5.86 7.00
CA TYR A 248 17.82 -6.78 7.99
C TYR A 248 16.43 -6.33 8.41
N GLY A 249 15.47 -7.26 8.49
CA GLY A 249 14.11 -6.95 8.93
C GLY A 249 13.29 -6.10 7.97
N LEU A 250 13.79 -5.84 6.75
CA LEU A 250 13.09 -5.11 5.69
C LEU A 250 12.85 -6.01 4.48
N VAL A 251 11.85 -5.65 3.68
CA VAL A 251 11.41 -6.46 2.54
C VAL A 251 12.44 -6.47 1.42
N GLN A 252 12.64 -7.62 0.79
CA GLN A 252 13.51 -7.77 -0.36
C GLN A 252 12.71 -7.56 -1.63
N TYR A 253 13.15 -6.62 -2.47
CA TYR A 253 12.48 -6.33 -3.73
C TYR A 253 13.22 -6.96 -4.93
N ILE A 254 12.63 -6.86 -6.11
CA ILE A 254 13.26 -7.26 -7.38
C ILE A 254 13.19 -6.09 -8.35
N TRP A 255 12.07 -5.40 -8.34
CA TRP A 255 11.77 -4.32 -9.26
C TRP A 255 10.63 -3.47 -8.71
N ALA A 256 10.81 -2.16 -8.68
CA ALA A 256 9.75 -1.24 -8.30
C ALA A 256 9.89 0.04 -9.12
N ARG A 257 8.77 0.56 -9.65
CA ARG A 257 8.77 1.83 -10.39
C ARG A 257 7.37 2.41 -10.60
N ASP A 258 7.34 3.68 -10.97
CA ASP A 258 6.18 4.28 -11.60
C ASP A 258 6.02 3.76 -13.03
N ILE A 259 4.78 3.50 -13.42
CA ILE A 259 4.48 2.89 -14.71
C ILE A 259 4.56 3.95 -15.81
N PRO A 260 5.44 3.77 -16.82
CA PRO A 260 5.57 4.74 -17.89
C PRO A 260 4.35 4.68 -18.82
N ARG A 261 4.03 5.83 -19.43
CA ARG A 261 3.14 5.94 -20.58
C ARG A 261 3.96 6.25 -21.85
N PRO A 262 3.40 6.09 -23.06
CA PRO A 262 4.06 6.53 -24.29
C PRO A 262 4.59 7.97 -24.16
N CYS A 263 5.88 8.14 -24.43
CA CYS A 263 6.57 9.42 -24.25
C CYS A 263 6.03 10.47 -25.22
N THR A 264 5.67 11.64 -24.69
CA THR A 264 5.19 12.79 -25.45
C THR A 264 6.14 13.99 -25.35
N CYS A 265 7.33 13.80 -24.78
CA CYS A 265 8.35 14.84 -24.66
C CYS A 265 8.91 15.23 -26.03
N THR A 266 9.40 16.47 -26.15
CA THR A 266 10.03 16.99 -27.37
C THR A 266 11.23 16.14 -27.80
N GLU A 267 12.01 15.66 -26.83
CA GLU A 267 13.11 14.72 -27.03
C GLU A 267 12.81 13.45 -26.23
N PRO A 268 12.33 12.37 -26.89
CA PRO A 268 11.96 11.14 -26.19
C PRO A 268 13.20 10.37 -25.77
N GLU A 269 13.38 10.23 -24.46
CA GLU A 269 14.34 9.29 -23.86
C GLU A 269 13.77 7.86 -23.86
N ALA A 270 14.65 6.85 -23.84
CA ALA A 270 14.24 5.45 -23.80
C ALA A 270 13.47 5.10 -22.52
N GLU A 271 13.81 5.75 -21.40
CA GLU A 271 13.15 5.63 -20.11
C GLU A 271 12.84 7.03 -19.57
N CYS A 272 11.80 7.66 -20.13
CA CYS A 272 11.40 9.00 -19.72
C CYS A 272 10.81 8.98 -18.29
N PRO A 273 11.44 9.65 -17.29
CA PRO A 273 10.98 9.62 -15.91
C PRO A 273 9.73 10.46 -15.67
N THR A 274 9.39 11.36 -16.61
CA THR A 274 8.26 12.29 -16.46
C THR A 274 6.98 11.78 -17.10
N CYS A 275 7.08 10.96 -18.14
CA CYS A 275 5.93 10.40 -18.84
C CYS A 275 5.44 9.14 -18.13
N VAL A 276 4.74 9.32 -17.02
CA VAL A 276 4.10 8.24 -16.25
C VAL A 276 2.59 8.20 -16.48
N VAL A 277 1.98 7.05 -16.18
CA VAL A 277 0.52 6.90 -16.13
C VAL A 277 0.00 7.68 -14.93
N GLU A 278 -0.76 8.73 -15.21
CA GLU A 278 -1.27 9.66 -14.20
C GLU A 278 -2.80 9.76 -14.32
N ILE A 279 -3.48 9.88 -13.18
CA ILE A 279 -4.84 10.40 -13.08
C ILE A 279 -4.74 11.87 -12.68
N ALA A 280 -5.24 12.73 -13.54
CA ALA A 280 -5.30 14.18 -13.33
C ALA A 280 -6.69 14.72 -13.74
N HIS A 281 -6.95 15.99 -13.46
CA HIS A 281 -8.13 16.66 -14.00
C HIS A 281 -8.05 16.74 -15.53
N ILE A 282 -9.19 16.53 -16.21
CA ILE A 282 -9.31 16.62 -17.67
C ILE A 282 -10.09 17.88 -18.00
N ASP A 283 -9.45 18.79 -18.73
CA ASP A 283 -10.06 20.06 -19.14
C ASP A 283 -11.39 19.85 -19.87
N GLY A 284 -12.41 20.59 -19.43
CA GLY A 284 -13.75 20.55 -20.01
C GLY A 284 -14.67 19.44 -19.46
N LEU A 285 -14.21 18.63 -18.50
CA LEU A 285 -15.05 17.70 -17.75
C LEU A 285 -15.40 18.24 -16.36
N GLU A 286 -16.58 17.87 -15.89
CA GLU A 286 -17.05 18.20 -14.55
C GLU A 286 -16.61 17.11 -13.55
N THR A 287 -16.43 17.49 -12.28
CA THR A 287 -15.98 16.59 -11.20
C THR A 287 -17.08 16.39 -10.17
N CYS A 288 -17.17 15.15 -9.65
CA CYS A 288 -17.95 14.83 -8.47
C CYS A 288 -16.99 14.12 -7.50
N ASP A 289 -16.50 14.89 -6.51
CA ASP A 289 -15.39 14.47 -5.66
C ASP A 289 -15.83 13.73 -4.39
N ASP A 290 -17.12 13.79 -4.05
CA ASP A 290 -17.62 13.21 -2.80
C ASP A 290 -18.50 11.98 -3.08
N LEU A 291 -17.88 10.80 -3.18
CA LEU A 291 -18.59 9.51 -3.16
C LEU A 291 -19.38 9.31 -1.85
N ALA A 292 -18.93 9.90 -0.73
CA ALA A 292 -19.68 9.87 0.55
C ALA A 292 -20.91 10.80 0.50
N SER A 293 -20.93 11.84 -0.34
CA SER A 293 -22.17 12.58 -0.66
C SER A 293 -23.16 11.75 -1.47
N ILE A 294 -22.74 10.60 -2.01
CA ILE A 294 -23.58 9.60 -2.65
C ILE A 294 -24.08 8.56 -1.62
N GLN A 295 -23.93 8.84 -0.32
CA GLN A 295 -24.81 8.24 0.69
C GLN A 295 -26.16 8.95 0.63
N PHE A 296 -27.15 8.26 0.07
CA PHE A 296 -28.54 8.66 0.26
C PHE A 296 -29.01 7.99 1.53
N PRO A 297 -29.64 8.72 2.47
CA PRO A 297 -30.42 8.04 3.49
C PRO A 297 -31.38 7.09 2.78
N GLU A 298 -31.47 5.86 3.25
CA GLU A 298 -32.50 4.90 2.82
C GLU A 298 -33.86 5.51 3.15
N VAL A 299 -34.36 6.37 2.26
CA VAL A 299 -35.75 6.81 2.30
C VAL A 299 -36.50 5.70 1.60
N SER A 300 -36.86 4.67 2.36
CA SER A 300 -37.92 3.76 1.95
C SER A 300 -39.15 4.63 1.72
N ASP A 301 -39.47 4.93 0.46
CA ASP A 301 -40.77 5.49 0.13
C ASP A 301 -41.81 4.47 0.63
N ASN A 302 -42.59 4.87 1.63
CA ASN A 302 -43.63 4.06 2.29
C ASN A 302 -44.70 3.53 1.32
N ASP A 303 -44.67 3.96 0.05
CA ASP A 303 -45.69 3.70 -0.95
C ASP A 303 -45.21 2.87 -2.16
N GLY A 304 -44.00 2.29 -2.15
CA GLY A 304 -43.60 1.25 -3.13
C GLY A 304 -43.64 1.59 -4.64
N GLU A 305 -43.95 2.83 -5.02
CA GLU A 305 -44.16 3.24 -6.42
C GLU A 305 -42.95 3.97 -7.05
N ASN A 306 -42.05 4.57 -6.25
CA ASN A 306 -40.85 5.24 -6.76
C ASN A 306 -39.62 4.31 -6.77
N LYS A 307 -39.42 3.62 -7.90
CA LYS A 307 -38.28 2.71 -8.11
C LYS A 307 -36.94 3.41 -8.36
N GLU A 308 -36.93 4.74 -8.51
CA GLU A 308 -35.75 5.53 -8.90
C GLU A 308 -35.22 6.44 -7.78
N GLY A 309 -35.80 6.36 -6.57
CA GLY A 309 -35.44 7.17 -5.40
C GLY A 309 -36.08 8.56 -5.38
N SER A 310 -35.69 9.38 -4.39
CA SER A 310 -36.23 10.73 -4.23
C SER A 310 -35.72 11.68 -5.33
N LYS A 311 -36.61 12.53 -5.86
CA LYS A 311 -36.20 13.59 -6.81
C LYS A 311 -35.32 14.58 -6.08
N LEU A 312 -34.05 14.67 -6.49
CA LEU A 312 -33.13 15.66 -5.96
C LEU A 312 -32.92 16.76 -7.00
N ASP A 313 -33.09 18.01 -6.58
CA ASP A 313 -32.75 19.15 -7.43
C ASP A 313 -31.22 19.23 -7.58
N THR A 314 -30.71 18.71 -8.70
CA THR A 314 -29.29 18.74 -9.03
C THR A 314 -28.84 20.06 -9.67
N SER A 315 -29.75 21.02 -9.90
CA SER A 315 -29.41 22.33 -10.51
C SER A 315 -28.59 23.23 -9.58
N GLN A 316 -28.60 22.94 -8.27
CA GLN A 316 -27.82 23.65 -7.26
C GLN A 316 -26.43 23.04 -7.01
N TYR A 317 -26.08 21.96 -7.73
CA TYR A 317 -24.77 21.34 -7.61
C TYR A 317 -23.72 22.32 -8.12
N ARG A 318 -22.92 22.85 -7.20
CA ARG A 318 -21.72 23.60 -7.57
C ARG A 318 -20.67 22.58 -7.99
N PRO A 319 -19.94 22.80 -9.09
CA PRO A 319 -18.66 22.13 -9.31
C PRO A 319 -17.90 22.21 -7.99
N ALA A 320 -17.43 21.07 -7.48
CA ALA A 320 -16.58 21.12 -6.30
C ALA A 320 -15.43 22.08 -6.66
N PRO A 321 -15.19 23.16 -5.88
CA PRO A 321 -14.03 24.04 -6.12
C PRO A 321 -12.70 23.33 -5.77
N ILE A 322 -12.73 22.00 -5.64
CA ILE A 322 -11.66 21.17 -5.16
C ILE A 322 -10.94 20.64 -6.40
N LYS A 323 -9.65 20.96 -6.47
CA LYS A 323 -8.76 20.39 -7.48
C LYS A 323 -8.69 18.88 -7.21
N ARG A 324 -9.06 18.05 -8.19
CA ARG A 324 -8.87 16.58 -8.10
C ARG A 324 -7.44 16.29 -7.69
N ARG A 325 -7.26 15.31 -6.80
CA ARG A 325 -5.92 14.82 -6.46
C ARG A 325 -5.29 14.15 -7.67
N HIS A 326 -3.99 14.36 -7.81
CA HIS A 326 -3.21 13.76 -8.88
C HIS A 326 -2.58 12.47 -8.35
N TYR A 327 -2.73 11.39 -9.11
CA TYR A 327 -2.19 10.10 -8.74
C TYR A 327 -1.31 9.53 -9.84
N ILE A 328 -0.18 8.94 -9.46
CA ILE A 328 0.71 8.20 -10.35
C ILE A 328 0.55 6.72 -10.08
N TYR A 329 0.48 5.94 -11.15
CA TYR A 329 0.34 4.50 -11.08
C TYR A 329 1.70 3.82 -10.88
N SER A 330 1.85 3.02 -9.83
CA SER A 330 3.13 2.44 -9.41
C SER A 330 3.03 0.95 -9.10
N TYR A 331 4.15 0.24 -9.35
CA TYR A 331 4.30 -1.18 -9.08
C TYR A 331 5.51 -1.42 -8.16
N GLY A 332 5.40 -2.42 -7.28
CA GLY A 332 6.50 -2.99 -6.52
C GLY A 332 6.44 -4.52 -6.53
N LEU A 333 7.47 -5.17 -7.06
CA LEU A 333 7.63 -6.63 -7.10
C LEU A 333 8.64 -7.04 -6.03
N MET A 334 8.17 -7.81 -5.04
CA MET A 334 8.94 -8.31 -3.92
C MET A 334 9.28 -9.79 -4.06
N SER A 335 10.47 -10.16 -3.59
CA SER A 335 10.93 -11.54 -3.45
C SER A 335 10.69 -12.13 -2.06
N SER A 336 10.52 -11.28 -1.05
CA SER A 336 10.05 -11.70 0.26
C SER A 336 8.59 -12.12 0.20
N VAL A 337 8.30 -13.32 0.70
CA VAL A 337 6.94 -13.85 0.85
C VAL A 337 6.74 -14.19 2.33
N GLY A 338 5.65 -13.68 2.89
CA GLY A 338 5.33 -13.87 4.30
C GLY A 338 3.84 -14.02 4.55
N VAL A 339 3.53 -14.28 5.81
CA VAL A 339 2.18 -14.43 6.35
C VAL A 339 1.95 -13.43 7.49
N PRO A 340 0.70 -13.01 7.76
CA PRO A 340 0.40 -12.09 8.84
C PRO A 340 0.84 -12.58 10.23
N LEU A 341 1.15 -11.66 11.14
CA LEU A 341 1.59 -11.98 12.50
C LEU A 341 0.57 -12.81 13.31
N GLU A 342 -0.73 -12.64 13.06
CA GLU A 342 -1.82 -13.41 13.67
C GLU A 342 -1.68 -14.93 13.46
N THR A 343 -0.94 -15.36 12.43
CA THR A 343 -0.72 -16.78 12.13
C THR A 343 0.36 -17.43 12.99
N ALA A 344 0.99 -16.67 13.91
CA ALA A 344 2.05 -17.18 14.77
C ALA A 344 1.55 -18.33 15.66
N GLU A 345 2.29 -19.44 15.65
CA GLU A 345 1.92 -20.64 16.41
C GLU A 345 2.09 -20.44 17.92
N ASN A 346 3.07 -19.61 18.30
CA ASN A 346 3.43 -19.36 19.68
C ASN A 346 4.00 -17.94 19.90
N PRO A 347 3.96 -17.42 21.14
CA PRO A 347 4.48 -16.10 21.50
C PRO A 347 5.93 -15.87 21.07
N LYS A 348 6.79 -16.89 21.14
CA LYS A 348 8.21 -16.74 20.78
C LYS A 348 8.38 -16.47 19.29
N GLN A 349 7.64 -17.17 18.43
CA GLN A 349 7.66 -16.93 16.98
C GLN A 349 7.23 -15.50 16.67
N PHE A 350 6.11 -15.06 17.25
CA PHE A 350 5.61 -13.69 17.13
C PHE A 350 6.67 -12.66 17.55
N MET A 351 7.21 -12.80 18.76
CA MET A 351 8.14 -11.83 19.33
C MET A 351 9.45 -11.75 18.54
N ASN A 352 9.92 -12.86 17.94
CA ASN A 352 11.08 -12.81 17.05
C ASN A 352 10.79 -12.05 15.75
N ALA A 353 9.61 -12.26 15.14
CA ALA A 353 9.23 -11.51 13.95
C ALA A 353 9.04 -10.01 14.25
N MET A 354 8.42 -9.69 15.40
CA MET A 354 8.27 -8.32 15.90
C MET A 354 9.63 -7.65 16.15
N LEU A 355 10.57 -8.35 16.80
CA LEU A 355 11.93 -7.86 17.01
C LEU A 355 12.61 -7.53 15.67
N ASP A 356 12.55 -8.44 14.70
CA ASP A 356 13.20 -8.21 13.40
C ASP A 356 12.58 -7.02 12.66
N ALA A 357 11.26 -6.86 12.72
CA ALA A 357 10.57 -5.70 12.14
C ALA A 357 10.97 -4.37 12.82
N ILE A 358 11.18 -4.37 14.14
CA ILE A 358 11.69 -3.21 14.88
C ILE A 358 13.14 -2.90 14.51
N LEU A 359 13.98 -3.91 14.31
CA LEU A 359 15.34 -3.73 13.83
C LEU A 359 15.35 -3.17 12.40
N GLY A 360 14.44 -3.65 11.54
CA GLY A 360 14.23 -3.11 10.19
C GLY A 360 13.73 -1.67 10.21
N TYR A 361 12.75 -1.36 11.05
CA TYR A 361 12.29 0.01 11.28
C TYR A 361 13.45 0.92 11.72
N TRP A 362 14.29 0.47 12.65
CA TRP A 362 15.42 1.28 13.08
C TRP A 362 16.44 1.53 11.98
N ARG A 363 16.62 0.55 11.10
CA ARG A 363 17.45 0.73 9.91
C ARG A 363 16.86 1.79 8.97
N LEU A 364 15.55 1.72 8.71
CA LEU A 364 14.80 2.70 7.94
C LEU A 364 14.91 4.11 8.57
N PHE A 365 14.80 4.20 9.89
CA PHE A 365 14.98 5.45 10.63
C PHE A 365 16.39 6.02 10.52
N ASN A 366 17.44 5.21 10.65
CA ASN A 366 18.83 5.67 10.51
C ASN A 366 19.16 6.16 9.09
N LEU A 367 18.37 5.77 8.08
CA LEU A 367 18.43 6.31 6.70
C LEU A 367 17.67 7.63 6.53
N GLY A 368 16.99 8.12 7.56
CA GLY A 368 16.25 9.37 7.52
C GLY A 368 14.76 9.21 7.24
N TYR A 369 14.15 8.03 7.44
CA TYR A 369 12.73 7.80 7.20
C TYR A 369 11.93 7.54 8.48
N ILE A 370 10.69 8.04 8.56
CA ILE A 370 9.70 7.69 9.59
C ILE A 370 8.55 6.98 8.88
N HIS A 371 8.08 5.85 9.43
CA HIS A 371 7.15 4.96 8.75
C HIS A 371 5.72 5.50 8.77
N ARG A 372 5.25 5.96 9.94
CA ARG A 372 3.91 6.52 10.20
C ARG A 372 2.72 5.56 10.06
N ASP A 373 2.95 4.30 9.71
CA ASP A 373 1.91 3.28 9.62
C ASP A 373 2.41 1.91 10.09
N ILE A 374 2.95 1.86 11.30
CA ILE A 374 3.28 0.60 11.95
C ILE A 374 1.98 -0.04 12.44
N SER A 375 1.65 -1.20 11.88
CA SER A 375 0.47 -1.98 12.23
C SER A 375 0.75 -3.47 12.04
N GLU A 376 -0.11 -4.32 12.58
CA GLU A 376 0.00 -5.76 12.36
C GLU A 376 -0.13 -6.18 10.90
N GLY A 377 -0.82 -5.37 10.07
CA GLY A 377 -0.96 -5.60 8.63
C GLY A 377 0.32 -5.31 7.84
N ASN A 378 1.21 -4.49 8.40
CA ASN A 378 2.46 -4.06 7.77
C ASN A 378 3.68 -4.80 8.32
N ILE A 379 3.49 -5.78 9.21
CA ILE A 379 4.54 -6.66 9.71
C ILE A 379 4.20 -8.10 9.32
N LEU A 380 5.13 -8.76 8.62
CA LEU A 380 4.94 -10.13 8.15
C LEU A 380 5.98 -11.08 8.73
N MET A 381 5.56 -12.30 9.03
CA MET A 381 6.47 -13.41 9.26
C MET A 381 6.86 -14.04 7.92
N LEU A 382 8.15 -14.19 7.66
CA LEU A 382 8.62 -14.80 6.42
C LEU A 382 8.32 -16.30 6.36
N GLU A 383 7.99 -16.79 5.16
CA GLU A 383 7.79 -18.23 4.94
C GLU A 383 9.08 -19.03 5.24
N PRO A 384 8.98 -20.23 5.81
CA PRO A 384 10.15 -21.08 6.07
C PRO A 384 10.97 -21.32 4.79
N GLY A 385 12.28 -21.05 4.86
CA GLY A 385 13.18 -21.22 3.71
C GLY A 385 13.16 -20.06 2.72
N GLN A 386 12.63 -18.89 3.11
CA GLN A 386 12.85 -17.63 2.40
C GLN A 386 14.32 -17.48 2.02
N LYS A 387 14.57 -17.15 0.75
CA LYS A 387 15.91 -16.92 0.24
C LYS A 387 16.19 -15.42 0.25
N PHE A 388 17.38 -15.07 0.74
CA PHE A 388 17.91 -13.72 0.67
C PHE A 388 18.98 -13.68 -0.40
N VAL A 389 18.80 -12.79 -1.36
CA VAL A 389 19.71 -12.63 -2.50
C VAL A 389 20.94 -11.83 -2.09
N TRP A 390 20.67 -10.78 -1.33
CA TRP A 390 21.64 -9.86 -0.80
C TRP A 390 21.42 -9.75 0.70
N ARG A 391 22.50 -9.73 1.46
CA ARG A 391 22.51 -9.67 2.92
C ARG A 391 23.43 -8.56 3.37
N GLU A 392 22.88 -7.37 3.51
CA GLU A 392 23.65 -6.19 3.88
C GLU A 392 24.28 -6.34 5.27
N TRP A 393 23.62 -7.06 6.19
CA TRP A 393 24.15 -7.33 7.52
C TRP A 393 25.40 -8.23 7.53
N GLU A 394 25.66 -8.99 6.45
CA GLU A 394 26.92 -9.73 6.28
C GLU A 394 27.96 -8.90 5.53
N ASN A 395 27.52 -8.10 4.56
CA ASN A 395 28.37 -7.28 3.70
C ASN A 395 27.80 -5.86 3.63
N PRO A 396 28.16 -4.98 4.57
CA PRO A 396 27.55 -3.66 4.65
C PRO A 396 27.75 -2.85 3.38
N GLY A 397 26.68 -2.20 2.93
CA GLY A 397 26.69 -1.38 1.71
C GLY A 397 27.39 -0.02 1.91
N PHE A 398 27.62 0.38 3.16
CA PHE A 398 28.28 1.62 3.53
C PHE A 398 28.99 1.50 4.89
N GLU A 399 29.97 2.37 5.09
CA GLU A 399 30.75 2.45 6.32
C GLU A 399 30.07 3.39 7.33
N LEU A 400 30.18 3.11 8.63
CA LEU A 400 29.61 3.98 9.68
C LEU A 400 30.10 5.44 9.55
N SER A 401 31.33 5.66 9.05
CA SER A 401 31.89 6.99 8.81
C SER A 401 31.19 7.81 7.73
N ASP A 402 30.28 7.19 6.95
CA ASP A 402 29.47 7.87 5.96
C ASP A 402 28.26 8.57 6.59
N ILE A 403 27.88 8.22 7.82
CA ILE A 403 26.83 8.91 8.58
C ILE A 403 27.44 10.13 9.29
N GLU A 404 27.05 11.32 8.85
CA GLU A 404 27.58 12.58 9.41
C GLU A 404 26.99 12.89 10.80
N ASP A 405 25.72 12.54 11.02
CA ASP A 405 25.03 12.73 12.30
C ASP A 405 25.56 11.74 13.36
N GLU A 406 26.01 12.26 14.50
CA GLU A 406 26.59 11.47 15.59
C GLU A 406 25.56 10.53 16.24
N ASP A 407 24.33 11.00 16.44
CA ASP A 407 23.29 10.25 17.14
C ASP A 407 22.78 9.10 16.25
N LEU A 408 22.57 9.37 14.96
CA LEU A 408 22.21 8.32 13.99
C LEU A 408 23.35 7.31 13.80
N ARG A 409 24.61 7.76 13.81
CA ARG A 409 25.75 6.83 13.72
C ARG A 409 25.85 5.93 14.95
N GLN A 410 25.65 6.46 16.15
CA GLN A 410 25.63 5.65 17.38
C GLN A 410 24.46 4.66 17.40
N SER A 411 23.28 5.11 16.95
CA SER A 411 22.11 4.24 16.75
C SER A 411 22.43 3.09 15.79
N GLU A 412 23.03 3.40 14.64
CA GLU A 412 23.40 2.42 13.62
C GLU A 412 24.49 1.44 14.09
N GLU A 413 25.48 1.91 14.85
CA GLU A 413 26.51 1.05 15.44
C GLU A 413 25.89 0.03 16.41
N LYS A 414 24.97 0.46 17.27
CA LYS A 414 24.25 -0.44 18.18
C LYS A 414 23.36 -1.44 17.42
N LEU A 415 22.66 -0.98 16.38
CA LEU A 415 21.84 -1.83 15.51
C LEU A 415 22.67 -2.97 14.91
N ARG A 416 23.81 -2.64 14.28
CA ARG A 416 24.69 -3.63 13.68
C ARG A 416 25.22 -4.63 14.72
N LYS A 417 25.52 -4.16 15.92
CA LYS A 417 25.95 -5.03 17.03
C LYS A 417 24.86 -6.02 17.44
N VAL A 418 23.61 -5.57 17.62
CA VAL A 418 22.48 -6.45 17.98
C VAL A 418 22.23 -7.49 16.88
N ILE A 419 22.24 -7.08 15.61
CA ILE A 419 22.06 -8.00 14.48
C ILE A 419 23.18 -9.05 14.45
N ALA A 420 24.44 -8.65 14.69
CA ALA A 420 25.56 -9.57 14.75
C ALA A 420 25.47 -10.56 15.93
N GLU A 421 24.94 -10.12 17.07
CA GLU A 421 24.72 -10.98 18.25
C GLU A 421 23.56 -11.97 18.06
N LEU A 422 22.54 -11.61 17.26
CA LEU A 422 21.44 -12.52 16.91
C LEU A 422 21.88 -13.69 16.02
N ASP A 423 22.87 -13.48 15.15
CA ASP A 423 23.50 -14.49 14.28
C ASP A 423 22.50 -15.39 13.53
N ARG A 424 21.46 -14.78 12.95
CA ARG A 424 20.44 -15.48 12.15
C ARG A 424 19.83 -14.58 11.08
N ASP A 425 19.31 -15.17 10.01
CA ASP A 425 18.46 -14.46 9.05
C ASP A 425 17.18 -13.91 9.74
N PRO A 426 16.60 -12.81 9.23
CA PRO A 426 15.35 -12.29 9.77
C PRO A 426 14.20 -13.27 9.49
N VAL A 427 13.31 -13.42 10.46
CA VAL A 427 12.06 -14.18 10.38
C VAL A 427 10.84 -13.26 10.31
N GLY A 428 11.01 -11.97 10.63
CA GLY A 428 10.01 -10.92 10.42
C GLY A 428 10.51 -9.82 9.50
N VAL A 429 9.59 -9.18 8.78
CA VAL A 429 9.89 -8.01 7.94
C VAL A 429 8.82 -6.94 8.09
N LEU A 430 9.26 -5.68 8.02
CA LEU A 430 8.40 -4.52 7.88
C LEU A 430 8.18 -4.18 6.40
N ILE A 431 6.93 -3.96 6.02
CA ILE A 431 6.49 -3.66 4.65
C ILE A 431 5.71 -2.34 4.61
N ASP A 432 5.37 -1.92 3.39
CA ASP A 432 4.51 -0.77 3.08
C ASP A 432 5.07 0.60 3.45
N TYR A 433 5.77 1.23 2.50
CA TYR A 433 6.46 2.52 2.72
C TYR A 433 5.70 3.71 2.12
N ASP A 434 4.42 3.55 1.78
CA ASP A 434 3.64 4.57 1.07
C ASP A 434 3.40 5.85 1.90
N LEU A 435 3.31 5.70 3.22
CA LEU A 435 3.16 6.79 4.18
C LEU A 435 4.48 7.27 4.77
N CYS A 436 5.63 6.73 4.34
CA CYS A 436 6.93 7.16 4.84
C CYS A 436 7.18 8.65 4.56
N VAL A 437 7.87 9.31 5.48
CA VAL A 437 8.37 10.69 5.31
C VAL A 437 9.83 10.76 5.67
N ARG A 438 10.53 11.76 5.13
CA ARG A 438 11.90 12.05 5.54
C ARG A 438 11.94 12.85 6.83
N HIS A 439 12.95 12.57 7.66
CA HIS A 439 13.26 13.35 8.86
C HIS A 439 14.70 13.86 8.81
N SER A 440 14.99 14.92 9.56
CA SER A 440 16.35 15.43 9.76
C SER A 440 16.49 16.20 11.06
N ALA A 441 17.71 16.25 11.60
CA ALA A 441 18.05 17.12 12.72
C ALA A 441 18.10 18.62 12.34
N ASP A 442 18.48 18.95 11.10
CA ASP A 442 18.83 20.33 10.71
C ASP A 442 17.65 21.16 10.19
N THR A 443 16.60 20.52 9.65
CA THR A 443 15.45 21.18 9.03
C THR A 443 14.15 20.56 9.51
N PRO A 444 13.23 21.36 10.11
CA PRO A 444 11.91 20.86 10.47
C PRO A 444 11.15 20.45 9.20
N VAL A 445 10.49 19.30 9.28
CA VAL A 445 9.65 18.77 8.20
C VAL A 445 8.38 19.61 8.17
N GLU A 446 8.36 20.65 7.33
CA GLU A 446 7.11 21.31 6.97
C GLU A 446 6.32 20.33 6.11
N THR A 447 5.20 19.86 6.64
CA THR A 447 4.31 18.98 5.89
C THR A 447 3.79 19.73 4.66
N LYS A 448 4.11 19.19 3.48
CA LYS A 448 3.55 19.48 2.14
C LYS A 448 4.18 20.57 1.26
N SER A 449 5.32 21.16 1.60
CA SER A 449 6.03 22.01 0.64
C SER A 449 7.46 21.59 0.45
N GLU A 450 7.81 21.39 -0.82
CA GLU A 450 9.14 21.06 -1.34
C GLU A 450 10.26 21.58 -0.44
N THR A 451 11.12 20.67 0.00
CA THR A 451 12.47 21.05 0.40
C THR A 451 13.43 20.07 -0.22
N GLU A 452 14.31 20.58 -1.09
CA GLU A 452 15.48 19.86 -1.58
C GLU A 452 16.29 19.38 -0.36
N PHE A 453 16.22 18.09 -0.08
CA PHE A 453 17.11 17.48 0.88
C PHE A 453 18.48 17.36 0.25
N HIS A 454 19.48 18.02 0.83
CA HIS A 454 20.87 17.64 0.58
C HIS A 454 21.08 16.28 1.23
N ALA A 455 21.04 15.22 0.42
CA ALA A 455 21.42 13.88 0.83
C ALA A 455 22.71 13.96 1.67
N CYS A 456 22.67 13.41 2.89
CA CYS A 456 23.82 13.22 3.75
C CYS A 456 24.67 12.04 3.23
N ARG A 457 25.06 12.10 1.95
CA ARG A 457 26.03 11.23 1.30
C ARG A 457 26.98 12.12 0.51
N LYS A 458 28.28 11.87 0.64
CA LYS A 458 29.29 12.56 -0.17
C LYS A 458 28.98 12.37 -1.66
N ARG A 459 28.63 13.46 -2.37
CA ARG A 459 28.86 13.51 -3.83
C ARG A 459 30.37 13.34 -4.10
N PRO A 460 30.77 12.77 -5.25
CA PRO A 460 32.16 12.75 -5.67
C PRO A 460 32.74 14.16 -5.59
N ARG A 461 33.89 14.30 -4.91
CA ARG A 461 34.54 15.58 -4.64
C ARG A 461 34.86 16.28 -5.96
N ASP A 462 34.22 17.43 -6.19
CA ASP A 462 34.82 18.58 -6.87
C ASP A 462 33.95 19.82 -6.62
N THR A 463 34.31 20.63 -5.61
CA THR A 463 34.34 22.11 -5.56
C THR A 463 34.43 22.55 -4.08
N PRO A 464 35.35 23.46 -3.69
CA PRO A 464 35.50 23.87 -2.29
C PRO A 464 34.53 25.00 -1.93
N LEU A 465 33.74 24.83 -0.85
CA LEU A 465 33.01 25.91 -0.20
C LEU A 465 33.54 26.14 1.23
N THR A 466 33.71 27.41 1.57
CA THR A 466 34.30 27.95 2.80
C THR A 466 33.43 27.71 4.04
N PRO A 467 34.03 27.43 5.22
CA PRO A 467 33.28 27.11 6.43
C PRO A 467 32.82 28.38 7.16
N CYS A 468 31.51 28.55 7.33
CA CYS A 468 30.94 29.56 8.21
C CYS A 468 30.66 28.94 9.58
N LYS A 469 31.24 29.51 10.64
CA LYS A 469 31.07 29.05 12.03
C LYS A 469 29.62 29.27 12.48
N ARG A 470 28.79 28.23 12.43
CA ARG A 470 27.50 28.19 13.13
C ARG A 470 27.66 27.53 14.49
N GLN A 471 27.06 28.16 15.49
CA GLN A 471 26.98 27.71 16.87
C GLN A 471 26.27 26.33 16.90
N ARG A 472 26.88 25.34 17.56
CA ARG A 472 26.35 23.97 17.67
C ARG A 472 24.96 24.03 18.34
N ARG A 473 23.90 23.82 17.56
CA ARG A 473 22.57 23.51 18.11
C ARG A 473 22.64 22.11 18.70
N ASP A 474 21.90 21.87 19.77
CA ASP A 474 21.76 20.53 20.35
C ASP A 474 20.78 19.75 19.48
N LEU A 475 21.33 18.91 18.59
CA LEU A 475 20.59 18.20 17.53
C LEU A 475 19.76 17.03 18.09
N THR A 476 20.11 16.55 19.28
CA THR A 476 19.44 15.43 19.99
C THR A 476 17.94 15.67 20.19
N LYS A 477 17.57 16.91 20.51
CA LYS A 477 16.20 17.37 20.78
C LYS A 477 15.29 17.43 19.55
N CYS A 478 15.86 17.44 18.34
CA CYS A 478 15.07 17.66 17.13
C CYS A 478 14.37 16.40 16.61
N TYR A 479 14.83 15.20 16.98
CA TYR A 479 14.26 13.92 16.52
C TYR A 479 13.05 13.47 17.34
N SER A 480 13.05 13.77 18.64
CA SER A 480 11.98 13.47 19.59
C SER A 480 10.88 14.54 19.61
N PHE A 481 11.13 15.72 19.04
CA PHE A 481 10.20 16.85 19.06
C PHE A 481 8.93 16.59 18.25
N ARG A 482 7.78 16.74 18.92
CA ARG A 482 6.45 16.81 18.32
C ARG A 482 6.00 18.27 18.20
N ASP A 483 5.55 18.67 17.03
CA ASP A 483 4.96 20.00 16.83
C ASP A 483 3.46 19.94 17.14
N THR A 484 3.05 20.68 18.17
CA THR A 484 1.66 20.86 18.64
C THR A 484 1.18 22.31 18.44
N SER A 485 2.00 23.17 17.84
CA SER A 485 1.79 24.62 17.83
C SER A 485 0.56 25.06 17.03
N GLU A 486 -0.11 26.12 17.50
CA GLU A 486 -1.21 26.73 16.74
C GLU A 486 -0.66 27.59 15.60
N PRO A 487 -1.17 27.46 14.36
CA PRO A 487 -0.71 28.28 13.26
C PRO A 487 -1.02 29.76 13.54
N PRO A 488 -0.22 30.72 13.01
CA PRO A 488 -0.58 32.12 13.02
C PRO A 488 -1.95 32.28 12.36
N GLY A 489 -2.89 32.94 13.04
CA GLY A 489 -4.23 33.14 12.51
C GLY A 489 -4.18 34.02 11.27
N ASP A 490 -4.15 33.41 10.07
CA ASP A 490 -4.26 34.15 8.83
C ASP A 490 -5.72 34.20 8.39
N GLY A 491 -6.19 35.44 8.20
CA GLY A 491 -7.50 35.71 7.65
C GLY A 491 -7.50 35.34 6.19
N SER A 492 -8.44 34.48 5.80
CA SER A 492 -8.80 34.19 4.40
C SER A 492 -7.80 33.34 3.59
N THR A 493 -8.00 32.03 3.65
CA THR A 493 -8.21 31.19 2.46
C THR A 493 -8.93 29.93 2.93
N ARG A 494 -10.03 29.54 2.27
CA ARG A 494 -10.63 28.21 2.49
C ARG A 494 -9.68 27.18 1.89
N GLY A 495 -8.60 26.88 2.61
CA GLY A 495 -7.71 25.76 2.32
C GLY A 495 -8.43 24.43 2.60
N ILE A 496 -8.00 23.38 1.90
CA ILE A 496 -8.45 22.01 2.12
C ILE A 496 -8.22 21.67 3.59
N ASP A 497 -9.24 21.17 4.29
CA ASP A 497 -9.07 20.63 5.63
C ASP A 497 -8.25 19.33 5.50
N ILE A 498 -6.96 19.41 5.81
CA ILE A 498 -6.03 18.29 5.68
C ILE A 498 -5.99 17.60 7.05
N ASP A 499 -6.38 16.33 7.09
CA ASP A 499 -6.08 15.51 8.26
C ASP A 499 -4.61 15.10 8.21
N TYR A 500 -3.85 15.47 9.24
CA TYR A 500 -2.43 15.11 9.38
C TYR A 500 -2.25 13.82 10.18
N ARG A 501 -3.34 13.27 10.73
CA ARG A 501 -3.39 11.95 11.36
C ARG A 501 -3.39 10.90 10.25
N VAL A 502 -2.25 10.26 10.10
CA VAL A 502 -2.00 9.23 9.08
C VAL A 502 -1.68 7.90 9.74
N GLY A 503 -1.95 6.82 9.02
CA GLY A 503 -1.74 5.45 9.49
C GLY A 503 -3.02 4.83 10.08
N THR A 504 -2.86 3.59 10.52
CA THR A 504 -3.95 2.75 11.01
C THR A 504 -4.34 3.17 12.44
N SER A 505 -5.54 3.75 12.60
CA SER A 505 -5.98 4.45 13.83
C SER A 505 -5.83 3.64 15.11
N SER A 506 -6.09 2.34 15.08
CA SER A 506 -5.96 1.44 16.23
C SER A 506 -4.52 1.38 16.77
N PHE A 507 -3.51 1.58 15.92
CA PHE A 507 -2.09 1.49 16.28
C PHE A 507 -1.42 2.84 16.45
N MET A 508 -1.99 3.93 15.91
CA MET A 508 -1.46 5.29 16.08
C MET A 508 -1.21 5.65 17.56
N SER A 509 -0.18 6.46 17.84
CA SER A 509 0.10 6.95 19.19
C SER A 509 -1.05 7.76 19.78
N ALA A 510 -1.16 7.79 21.11
CA ALA A 510 -2.16 8.61 21.81
C ALA A 510 -2.03 10.10 21.43
N SER A 511 -0.80 10.59 21.29
CA SER A 511 -0.50 11.97 20.89
C SER A 511 -0.86 12.27 19.44
N ALA A 512 -0.60 11.34 18.50
CA ALA A 512 -1.01 11.48 17.12
C ALA A 512 -2.54 11.48 16.99
N LEU A 513 -3.24 10.54 17.64
CA LEU A 513 -4.71 10.47 17.62
C LEU A 513 -5.37 11.70 18.26
N GLY A 514 -4.78 12.19 19.36
CA GLY A 514 -5.24 13.36 20.11
C GLY A 514 -4.93 14.69 19.45
N SER A 515 -4.10 14.70 18.40
CA SER A 515 -3.80 15.90 17.62
C SER A 515 -5.07 16.53 17.02
N THR A 516 -5.03 17.84 16.81
CA THR A 516 -6.21 18.57 16.36
C THR A 516 -6.41 18.37 14.86
N TYR A 517 -7.61 17.95 14.47
CA TYR A 517 -8.01 17.87 13.06
C TYR A 517 -7.73 19.19 12.32
N GLY A 518 -7.18 19.09 11.10
CA GLY A 518 -6.81 20.26 10.30
C GLY A 518 -5.49 20.93 10.70
N LYS A 519 -4.84 20.50 11.80
CA LYS A 519 -3.56 21.06 12.26
C LYS A 519 -2.39 20.12 11.93
N PRO A 520 -1.25 20.67 11.48
CA PRO A 520 -0.02 19.88 11.32
C PRO A 520 0.34 19.19 12.64
N TYR A 521 0.70 17.91 12.53
CA TYR A 521 1.29 17.15 13.61
C TYR A 521 2.61 16.57 13.11
N ARG A 522 3.71 16.84 13.82
CA ARG A 522 5.00 16.27 13.48
C ARG A 522 5.12 14.90 14.13
N HIS A 523 4.91 13.86 13.32
CA HIS A 523 5.13 12.47 13.72
C HIS A 523 6.61 12.24 14.02
N SER A 524 6.89 11.70 15.19
CA SER A 524 8.24 11.37 15.65
C SER A 524 8.48 9.87 15.55
N TYR A 525 9.74 9.47 15.68
CA TYR A 525 10.07 8.04 15.75
C TYR A 525 9.45 7.36 16.99
N LEU A 526 9.17 8.12 18.06
CA LEU A 526 8.56 7.61 19.28
C LEU A 526 7.10 7.21 19.06
N ASP A 527 6.42 7.88 18.12
CA ASP A 527 5.06 7.53 17.74
C ASP A 527 5.01 6.18 17.02
N ASP A 528 5.98 5.90 16.14
CA ASP A 528 6.13 4.57 15.50
C ASP A 528 6.50 3.47 16.53
N ILE A 529 7.34 3.79 17.54
CA ILE A 529 7.65 2.86 18.63
C ILE A 529 6.41 2.58 19.50
N GLU A 530 5.60 3.59 19.79
CA GLU A 530 4.32 3.40 20.48
C GLU A 530 3.35 2.54 19.63
N SER A 531 3.38 2.66 18.31
CA SER A 531 2.60 1.80 17.41
C SER A 531 3.04 0.33 17.44
N PHE A 532 4.34 0.05 17.58
CA PHE A 532 4.82 -1.32 17.85
C PHE A 532 4.27 -1.85 19.18
N PHE A 533 4.26 -1.03 20.22
CA PHE A 533 3.68 -1.41 21.51
C PHE A 533 2.18 -1.75 21.39
N TRP A 534 1.39 -0.91 20.73
CA TRP A 534 -0.03 -1.18 20.49
C TRP A 534 -0.25 -2.43 19.62
N SER A 535 0.67 -2.74 18.71
CA SER A 535 0.62 -3.97 17.90
C SER A 535 0.80 -5.22 18.77
N ILE A 536 1.76 -5.20 19.70
CA ILE A 536 1.96 -6.29 20.67
C ILE A 536 0.73 -6.43 21.57
N TYR A 537 0.18 -5.31 22.05
CA TYR A 537 -0.98 -5.28 22.93
C TYR A 537 -2.22 -5.85 22.25
N LEU A 538 -2.61 -5.32 21.09
CA LEU A 538 -3.83 -5.71 20.39
C LEU A 538 -3.80 -7.17 19.93
N LEU A 539 -2.65 -7.70 19.52
CA LEU A 539 -2.55 -9.11 19.17
C LEU A 539 -2.65 -10.02 20.39
N THR A 540 -2.15 -9.57 21.55
CA THR A 540 -2.33 -10.27 22.82
C THR A 540 -3.80 -10.29 23.24
N VAL A 541 -4.50 -9.17 23.07
CA VAL A 541 -5.95 -9.04 23.35
C VAL A 541 -6.78 -9.87 22.37
N SER A 542 -6.47 -9.84 21.08
CA SER A 542 -7.27 -10.45 20.01
C SER A 542 -7.09 -11.96 19.90
N HIS A 543 -6.14 -12.53 20.63
CA HIS A 543 -5.92 -13.96 20.62
C HIS A 543 -7.06 -14.72 21.33
N ALA A 544 -7.83 -15.48 20.56
CA ALA A 544 -8.94 -16.29 21.08
C ALA A 544 -8.50 -17.37 22.09
N GLY A 545 -9.22 -17.49 23.20
CA GLY A 545 -9.08 -18.60 24.14
C GLY A 545 -9.75 -19.87 23.62
N ASN A 546 -9.79 -20.93 24.44
CA ASN A 546 -10.43 -22.21 24.07
C ASN A 546 -11.93 -22.06 23.76
N ASN A 547 -12.59 -21.03 24.29
CA ASN A 547 -14.01 -20.76 24.11
C ASN A 547 -14.29 -19.55 23.20
N GLY A 548 -13.29 -19.07 22.44
CA GLY A 548 -13.39 -17.82 21.68
C GLY A 548 -12.89 -16.61 22.47
N LEU A 549 -13.31 -15.41 22.04
CA LEU A 549 -13.08 -14.15 22.74
C LEU A 549 -14.03 -14.02 23.93
N ASN A 550 -13.54 -13.47 25.04
CA ASN A 550 -14.38 -13.15 26.19
C ASN A 550 -14.92 -11.71 26.15
N GLU A 551 -15.85 -11.38 27.05
CA GLU A 551 -16.51 -10.06 27.08
C GLU A 551 -15.50 -8.90 27.21
N TYR A 552 -14.45 -9.07 28.01
CA TYR A 552 -13.40 -8.06 28.19
C TYR A 552 -12.56 -7.87 26.91
N GLN A 553 -12.24 -8.95 26.20
CA GLN A 553 -11.54 -8.88 24.91
C GLN A 553 -12.41 -8.17 23.86
N ASP A 554 -13.69 -8.53 23.77
CA ASP A 554 -14.63 -7.90 22.84
C ASP A 554 -14.81 -6.40 23.12
N GLU A 555 -14.90 -6.00 24.40
CA GLU A 555 -14.99 -4.59 24.79
C GLU A 555 -13.72 -3.82 24.44
N GLU A 556 -12.55 -4.42 24.66
CA GLU A 556 -11.26 -3.81 24.34
C GLU A 556 -11.12 -3.62 22.82
N ILE A 557 -11.36 -4.65 22.02
CA ILE A 557 -11.28 -4.59 20.54
C ILE A 557 -12.25 -3.54 20.00
N LYS A 558 -13.50 -3.53 20.46
CA LYS A 558 -14.49 -2.51 20.05
C LYS A 558 -14.05 -1.09 20.35
N MET A 559 -13.27 -0.88 21.41
CA MET A 559 -12.76 0.44 21.75
C MET A 559 -11.66 0.89 20.79
N PHE A 560 -10.80 -0.03 20.34
CA PHE A 560 -9.75 0.24 19.36
C PHE A 560 -10.26 0.34 17.92
N ASP A 561 -11.42 -0.27 17.63
CA ASP A 561 -12.14 -0.13 16.36
C ASP A 561 -13.06 1.10 16.32
N ASP A 562 -13.10 1.91 17.40
CA ASP A 562 -13.96 3.09 17.47
C ASP A 562 -13.53 4.14 16.42
N PRO A 563 -14.45 4.60 15.55
CA PRO A 563 -14.10 5.56 14.50
C PRO A 563 -13.70 6.94 15.06
N SER A 564 -14.02 7.22 16.34
CA SER A 564 -13.62 8.46 17.01
C SER A 564 -12.19 8.38 17.50
N MET A 565 -11.25 8.86 16.67
CA MET A 565 -9.83 9.01 17.04
C MET A 565 -9.64 9.76 18.37
N LYS A 566 -10.47 10.77 18.65
CA LYS A 566 -10.41 11.53 19.91
C LYS A 566 -10.76 10.69 21.14
N LYS A 567 -11.77 9.82 21.00
CA LYS A 567 -12.19 8.91 22.08
C LYS A 567 -11.10 7.85 22.31
N LEU A 568 -10.55 7.30 21.23
CA LEU A 568 -9.44 6.35 21.30
C LEU A 568 -8.18 6.99 21.91
N ALA A 569 -7.85 8.23 21.56
CA ALA A 569 -6.73 8.97 22.18
C ALA A 569 -6.88 9.07 23.70
N GLY A 570 -8.06 9.49 24.17
CA GLY A 570 -8.35 9.60 25.60
C GLY A 570 -8.24 8.26 26.32
N TYR A 571 -8.69 7.18 25.68
CA TYR A 571 -8.60 5.83 26.22
C TYR A 571 -7.17 5.30 26.31
N LYS A 572 -6.35 5.53 25.29
CA LYS A 572 -4.93 5.18 25.30
C LYS A 572 -4.20 5.95 26.40
N ALA A 573 -4.44 7.26 26.51
CA ALA A 573 -3.88 8.09 27.58
C ALA A 573 -4.28 7.60 28.99
N GLU A 574 -5.56 7.27 29.20
CA GLU A 574 -6.02 6.69 30.47
C GLU A 574 -5.34 5.35 30.75
N THR A 575 -5.21 4.50 29.74
CA THR A 575 -4.56 3.18 29.86
C THR A 575 -3.10 3.33 30.28
N LEU A 576 -2.37 4.28 29.69
CA LEU A 576 -0.96 4.58 30.00
C LEU A 576 -0.74 5.34 31.33
N SER A 577 -1.80 5.87 31.96
CA SER A 577 -1.68 6.73 33.16
C SER A 577 -1.33 5.97 34.45
N ASP A 578 -1.67 4.67 34.56
CA ASP A 578 -1.34 3.83 35.72
C ASP A 578 -0.69 2.51 35.26
N ARG A 579 0.52 2.26 35.78
CA ARG A 579 1.35 1.06 35.51
C ARG A 579 0.65 -0.27 35.75
N LYS A 580 -0.44 -0.28 36.53
CA LYS A 580 -1.19 -1.50 36.83
C LYS A 580 -2.32 -1.77 35.85
N ASN A 581 -2.68 -0.82 34.99
CA ASN A 581 -3.84 -0.96 34.12
C ASN A 581 -3.69 -2.12 33.17
N ILE A 582 -2.60 -2.16 32.40
CA ILE A 582 -2.38 -3.23 31.41
C ILE A 582 -2.19 -4.57 32.11
N PHE A 583 -1.40 -4.63 33.17
CA PHE A 583 -1.21 -5.86 33.93
C PHE A 583 -2.54 -6.42 34.47
N ASN A 584 -3.38 -5.56 35.05
CA ASN A 584 -4.70 -5.97 35.55
C ASN A 584 -5.61 -6.44 34.42
N ARG A 585 -5.60 -5.75 33.26
CA ARG A 585 -6.40 -6.10 32.08
C ARG A 585 -5.98 -7.43 31.46
N LEU A 586 -4.67 -7.68 31.31
CA LEU A 586 -4.15 -8.95 30.81
C LEU A 586 -4.66 -10.15 31.63
N GLY A 587 -4.82 -9.97 32.95
CA GLY A 587 -5.41 -10.98 33.83
C GLY A 587 -6.87 -11.32 33.52
N LEU A 588 -7.62 -10.42 32.88
CA LEU A 588 -9.04 -10.56 32.55
C LEU A 588 -9.28 -11.29 31.21
N TYR A 589 -8.30 -11.34 30.31
CA TYR A 589 -8.50 -11.88 28.96
C TYR A 589 -8.51 -13.41 28.89
N GLU A 590 -8.09 -14.10 29.96
CA GLU A 590 -8.14 -15.56 30.08
C GLU A 590 -7.59 -16.35 28.87
N ASN A 591 -6.58 -15.80 28.18
CA ASN A 591 -6.03 -16.37 26.96
C ASN A 591 -4.54 -16.72 27.10
N LYS A 592 -4.07 -17.69 26.28
CA LYS A 592 -2.70 -18.23 26.37
C LYS A 592 -1.61 -17.20 26.05
N TRP A 593 -1.91 -16.14 25.30
CA TRP A 593 -0.97 -15.08 24.94
C TRP A 593 -0.82 -14.10 26.11
N ALA A 594 -1.91 -13.69 26.74
CA ALA A 594 -1.89 -12.83 27.93
C ALA A 594 -1.13 -13.47 29.10
N TYR A 595 -1.20 -14.81 29.24
CA TYR A 595 -0.42 -15.57 30.23
C TYR A 595 1.04 -15.83 29.85
N SER A 596 1.46 -15.47 28.64
CA SER A 596 2.85 -15.66 28.20
C SER A 596 3.75 -14.65 28.90
N ALA A 597 4.75 -15.13 29.62
CA ALA A 597 5.76 -14.27 30.24
C ALA A 597 6.45 -13.36 29.21
N ALA A 598 6.68 -13.84 27.98
CA ALA A 598 7.28 -13.02 26.93
C ALA A 598 6.42 -11.78 26.60
N PHE A 599 5.10 -11.94 26.50
CA PHE A 599 4.19 -10.82 26.25
C PHE A 599 4.04 -9.94 27.48
N SER A 600 3.81 -10.53 28.65
CA SER A 600 3.64 -9.75 29.88
C SER A 600 4.89 -8.91 30.20
N THR A 601 6.09 -9.48 30.07
CA THR A 601 7.36 -8.75 30.29
C THR A 601 7.56 -7.65 29.25
N ALA A 602 7.35 -7.95 27.96
CA ALA A 602 7.50 -6.94 26.91
C ALA A 602 6.52 -5.78 27.08
N LEU A 603 5.23 -6.08 27.30
CA LEU A 603 4.20 -5.05 27.48
C LEU A 603 4.47 -4.19 28.72
N PHE A 604 4.84 -4.79 29.84
CA PHE A 604 5.10 -4.06 31.08
C PHE A 604 6.30 -3.12 30.98
N GLU A 605 7.42 -3.59 30.42
CA GLU A 605 8.64 -2.78 30.29
C GLU A 605 8.53 -1.72 29.17
N LEU A 606 7.80 -2.03 28.08
CA LEU A 606 7.50 -1.05 27.03
C LEU A 606 6.45 -0.02 27.46
N GLU A 607 5.49 -0.39 28.31
CA GLU A 607 4.52 0.55 28.89
C GLU A 607 5.24 1.66 29.65
N ASP A 608 6.25 1.31 30.46
CA ASP A 608 7.06 2.31 31.16
C ASP A 608 7.80 3.25 30.19
N PHE A 609 8.34 2.70 29.09
CA PHE A 609 8.99 3.49 28.04
C PHE A 609 8.01 4.47 27.36
N VAL A 610 6.84 3.98 26.94
CA VAL A 610 5.81 4.79 26.28
C VAL A 610 5.30 5.84 27.25
N ARG A 611 5.05 5.49 28.52
CA ARG A 611 4.57 6.42 29.55
C ARG A 611 5.52 7.60 29.77
N GLU A 612 6.82 7.35 29.76
CA GLU A 612 7.83 8.41 29.92
C GLU A 612 7.93 9.35 28.72
N THR A 613 7.42 8.95 27.56
CA THR A 613 7.63 9.66 26.29
C THR A 613 6.35 10.25 25.69
N TRP A 614 5.14 9.82 26.07
CA TRP A 614 3.90 10.27 25.42
C TRP A 614 3.42 11.68 25.84
N GLU A 615 3.56 12.09 27.11
CA GLU A 615 3.06 13.40 27.60
C GLU A 615 3.94 14.59 27.18
N GLU A 616 5.23 14.34 26.94
CA GLU A 616 6.20 15.39 26.66
C GLU A 616 6.23 15.73 25.16
N GLU A 617 6.24 17.03 24.84
CA GLU A 617 6.46 17.52 23.47
C GLU A 617 7.87 17.21 22.96
N ASP A 618 8.84 17.16 23.88
CA ASP A 618 10.21 16.70 23.63
C ASP A 618 10.75 15.97 24.87
N PRO A 619 10.65 14.63 24.92
CA PRO A 619 11.20 13.85 26.02
C PRO A 619 12.74 13.84 26.07
N GLY A 620 13.43 14.42 25.08
CA GLY A 620 14.88 14.54 25.05
C GLY A 620 15.64 13.23 24.93
N MET A 621 14.96 12.15 24.53
CA MET A 621 15.57 10.83 24.38
C MET A 621 16.27 10.71 23.02
N THR A 622 17.54 10.32 23.04
CA THR A 622 18.29 10.12 21.79
C THR A 622 17.84 8.82 21.09
N PRO A 623 17.93 8.75 19.74
CA PRO A 623 17.63 7.50 19.02
C PRO A 623 18.42 6.29 19.54
N ALA A 624 19.70 6.49 19.90
CA ALA A 624 20.56 5.43 20.41
C ALA A 624 20.17 4.96 21.83
N GLU A 625 19.59 5.81 22.66
CA GLU A 625 19.05 5.43 23.98
C GLU A 625 17.71 4.70 23.83
N ALA A 626 16.82 5.22 22.98
CA ALA A 626 15.53 4.60 22.69
C ALA A 626 15.72 3.20 22.08
N PHE A 627 16.61 3.08 21.10
CA PHE A 627 17.01 1.80 20.48
C PHE A 627 17.44 0.77 21.53
N ASP A 628 18.37 1.15 22.41
CA ASP A 628 18.97 0.27 23.42
C ASP A 628 17.91 -0.27 24.39
N ARG A 629 17.04 0.62 24.87
CA ARG A 629 15.98 0.26 25.82
C ARG A 629 14.94 -0.66 25.18
N VAL A 630 14.44 -0.32 23.99
CA VAL A 630 13.42 -1.13 23.29
C VAL A 630 13.98 -2.51 22.93
N THR A 631 15.18 -2.57 22.36
CA THR A 631 15.77 -3.86 21.94
C THR A 631 16.15 -4.74 23.12
N THR A 632 16.73 -4.17 24.20
CA THR A 632 17.02 -4.92 25.43
C THR A 632 15.75 -5.52 26.03
N THR A 633 14.67 -4.74 26.13
CA THR A 633 13.38 -5.21 26.63
C THR A 633 12.86 -6.41 25.84
N LEU A 634 12.89 -6.34 24.51
CA LEU A 634 12.40 -7.42 23.64
C LEU A 634 13.30 -8.66 23.71
N LEU A 635 14.62 -8.49 23.70
CA LEU A 635 15.58 -9.59 23.82
C LEU A 635 15.44 -10.32 25.17
N ASP A 636 15.26 -9.58 26.26
CA ASP A 636 15.02 -10.13 27.60
C ASP A 636 13.68 -10.90 27.64
N ALA A 637 12.63 -10.33 27.08
CA ALA A 637 11.31 -10.97 26.99
C ALA A 637 11.34 -12.29 26.19
N ILE A 638 12.13 -12.35 25.11
CA ILE A 638 12.31 -13.56 24.29
C ILE A 638 13.17 -14.61 24.99
N SER A 639 14.20 -14.18 25.74
CA SER A 639 15.22 -15.06 26.32
C SER A 639 14.85 -15.63 27.68
N ASN A 640 14.09 -14.90 28.51
CA ASN A 640 13.74 -15.28 29.89
C ASN A 640 12.22 -15.44 30.08
N PRO A 641 11.57 -16.46 29.48
CA PRO A 641 10.12 -16.65 29.55
C PRO A 641 9.60 -17.20 30.89
N HIS A 642 10.39 -17.14 31.97
CA HIS A 642 10.10 -17.90 33.19
C HIS A 642 9.75 -17.10 34.45
N GLU A 643 9.79 -15.77 34.46
CA GLU A 643 9.26 -15.00 35.60
C GLU A 643 8.99 -13.53 35.24
N PRO A 644 7.75 -13.01 35.41
CA PRO A 644 7.54 -11.57 35.41
C PRO A 644 8.31 -10.96 36.60
N ARG A 645 9.11 -9.91 36.36
CA ARG A 645 9.71 -9.12 37.44
C ARG A 645 8.55 -8.49 38.23
N GLN A 646 8.34 -8.95 39.46
CA GLN A 646 7.28 -8.50 40.37
C GLN A 646 7.40 -7.03 40.75
#